data_AF-A0A8J7Z6J5-F1
#
_entry.id   AF-A0A8J7Z6J5-F1
#
_cell.length_a   1.000
_cell.length_b   1.000
_cell.length_c   1.000
_cell.angle_alpha   90.00
_cell.angle_beta   90.00
_cell.angle_gamma   90.00
#
_symmetry.space_group_name_H-M   'P 1'
#
loop_
_entity.id
_entity.type
_entity.pdbx_description
1 polymer ?
#
loop_
_entity_poly.entity_id
_entity_poly.type
_entity_poly.pdbx_seq_one_letter_code
_entity_poly.pdbx_strand_id
1 'polypeptide(L)'
;MTKDMRILKKRIDLLTKDDLYQLIRDIREITKVKTNKRKALEFIDTLQLVLEHFSERKDFNSQRIILYQLFEIVWWARDNPKAIDTLVRNISTVLLDSRSSRGIDRVNFFSDLSDMLTRFTRNEKVYKTISMAAVELIKWGTDKEILDILDVIQEKSANYPLIETIQLLDAKVFMNTLFYLVEEDCKTIMKIYRKFSCFSLSSYDMSADDDCKDISPVFGEDINELLQEGVINAIINMARINKRSEEICEECISNIKEIINDSDYLLRNEGKVFLKDIYRLSVTFDQYKLWDFFLEIPLVAELKTERDKNEKYQIAESKLLAIIKNMRIEEYDSLKIGRRGIVLEYDINNLDDIQKIYQQLILQDKNSLKSIDLVSEVDALIAIDDELTEQLRKSGDIPADKKTINEIQDLTSKSDDLTLPAMKESRIIEQLKFLKQLELTDERFLINLLLHTKALTFAVAMFGFNSSELKITRVELLNHIDVISERKMIIELIDPIIRAITLRAARLDGEAVNILFKLLNSKGLKFLPKYYKQYNFIQNLMRLLSYLARQGQIDLLIDIKNEIEKANSIWINDDTISLKIARAINEGILSFEADDIDKKLSLLKVVKELAKVNSYEIDLQIKYIEALNFLILDVENFNWKNESYLFDELLEFARIYRNNQLIEEKAALGLLWSSAIARIYKQNLKYDHLKKEIQNIASTYPDSIVLKKIIELKNHS
;
A
#
# COMPACT_ATOMS: atom_id res chain seq x y z
N MET A 1 -26.58 25.00 -0.62
CA MET A 1 -26.51 24.29 0.67
C MET A 1 -27.52 24.86 1.65
N THR A 2 -28.46 24.04 2.14
CA THR A 2 -29.51 24.45 3.09
C THR A 2 -28.92 24.77 4.48
N LYS A 3 -29.66 25.49 5.33
CA LYS A 3 -29.25 25.81 6.71
C LYS A 3 -28.95 24.55 7.51
N ASP A 4 -29.76 23.51 7.31
CA ASP A 4 -29.65 22.24 8.04
C ASP A 4 -28.44 21.40 7.60
N MET A 5 -28.09 21.41 6.32
CA MET A 5 -26.83 20.82 5.83
C MET A 5 -25.59 21.52 6.43
N ARG A 6 -25.63 22.85 6.61
CA ARG A 6 -24.55 23.58 7.27
C ARG A 6 -24.44 23.23 8.75
N ILE A 7 -25.57 23.03 9.42
CA ILE A 7 -25.61 22.63 10.83
C ILE A 7 -25.03 21.23 10.99
N LEU A 8 -25.48 20.27 10.17
CA LEU A 8 -24.98 18.90 10.17
C LEU A 8 -23.46 18.86 9.95
N LYS A 9 -22.94 19.56 8.94
CA LYS A 9 -21.48 19.61 8.67
C LYS A 9 -20.64 20.22 9.79
N LYS A 10 -21.19 21.16 10.56
CA LYS A 10 -20.45 21.88 11.61
C LYS A 10 -20.56 21.25 13.00
N ARG A 11 -21.57 20.42 13.23
CA ARG A 11 -21.92 19.92 14.57
C ARG A 11 -22.03 18.40 14.63
N ILE A 12 -21.54 17.69 13.62
CA ILE A 12 -21.67 16.24 13.54
C ILE A 12 -21.19 15.53 14.82
N ASP A 13 -20.09 16.00 15.41
CA ASP A 13 -19.51 15.42 16.62
C ASP A 13 -20.29 15.68 17.90
N LEU A 14 -21.21 16.65 17.86
CA LEU A 14 -22.02 17.10 18.99
C LEU A 14 -23.45 16.53 18.96
N LEU A 15 -23.84 15.85 17.89
CA LEU A 15 -25.18 15.31 17.71
C LEU A 15 -25.24 13.84 18.15
N THR A 16 -26.36 13.43 18.75
CA THR A 16 -26.60 12.01 19.03
C THR A 16 -26.93 11.26 17.74
N LYS A 17 -26.86 9.92 17.78
CA LYS A 17 -27.20 9.06 16.64
C LYS A 17 -28.62 9.31 16.13
N ASP A 18 -29.58 9.45 17.04
CA ASP A 18 -30.99 9.71 16.69
C ASP A 18 -31.17 11.11 16.10
N ASP A 19 -30.48 12.11 16.65
CA ASP A 19 -30.49 13.47 16.09
C ASP A 19 -29.93 13.52 14.67
N LEU A 20 -28.85 12.76 14.41
CA LEU A 20 -28.26 12.65 13.08
C LEU A 20 -29.24 12.02 12.09
N TYR A 21 -29.91 10.93 12.46
CA TYR A 21 -30.89 10.27 11.60
C TYR A 21 -32.11 11.15 11.33
N GLN A 22 -32.62 11.83 12.35
CA GLN A 22 -33.74 12.76 12.18
C GLN A 22 -33.35 13.93 11.27
N LEU A 23 -32.17 14.52 11.47
CA LEU A 23 -31.70 15.63 10.66
C LEU A 23 -31.46 15.22 9.20
N ILE A 24 -30.94 14.01 8.95
CA ILE A 24 -30.80 13.45 7.59
C ILE A 24 -32.17 13.29 6.93
N ARG A 25 -33.17 12.80 7.66
CA ARG A 25 -34.55 12.66 7.17
C ARG A 25 -35.16 14.01 6.83
N ASP A 26 -35.03 14.98 7.72
CA ASP A 26 -35.54 16.35 7.52
C ASP A 26 -34.87 17.01 6.30
N ILE A 27 -33.55 16.88 6.16
CA ILE A 27 -32.82 17.38 4.99
C ILE A 27 -33.34 16.72 3.72
N ARG A 28 -33.56 15.40 3.72
CA ARG A 28 -34.08 14.66 2.54
C ARG A 28 -35.44 15.19 2.10
N GLU A 29 -36.34 15.47 3.04
CA GLU A 29 -37.69 15.98 2.77
C GLU A 29 -37.66 17.45 2.29
N ILE A 30 -36.93 18.33 2.98
CA ILE A 30 -36.87 19.78 2.68
C ILE A 30 -36.19 20.04 1.33
N THR A 31 -35.16 19.28 1.00
CA THR A 31 -34.27 19.61 -0.12
C THR A 31 -34.88 19.29 -1.49
N LYS A 32 -36.01 18.56 -1.54
CA LYS A 32 -36.61 18.01 -2.78
C LYS A 32 -35.55 17.38 -3.68
N VAL A 33 -34.69 16.55 -3.09
CA VAL A 33 -33.50 15.96 -3.74
C VAL A 33 -33.84 15.16 -5.00
N LYS A 34 -35.07 14.64 -5.12
CA LYS A 34 -35.57 13.95 -6.32
C LYS A 34 -35.65 14.85 -7.57
N THR A 35 -35.86 16.16 -7.41
CA THR A 35 -36.11 17.09 -8.52
C THR A 35 -34.93 18.03 -8.82
N ASN A 36 -33.86 18.02 -8.02
CA ASN A 36 -32.74 18.95 -8.17
C ASN A 36 -31.38 18.23 -8.05
N LYS A 37 -30.78 17.92 -9.20
CA LYS A 37 -29.49 17.20 -9.30
C LYS A 37 -28.35 17.89 -8.55
N ARG A 38 -28.26 19.23 -8.56
CA ARG A 38 -27.22 19.98 -7.83
C ARG A 38 -27.35 19.81 -6.32
N LYS A 39 -28.58 19.88 -5.80
CA LYS A 39 -28.83 19.67 -4.38
C LYS A 39 -28.60 18.21 -3.95
N ALA A 40 -28.85 17.24 -4.83
CA ALA A 40 -28.52 15.84 -4.60
C ALA A 40 -27.01 15.64 -4.41
N LEU A 41 -26.17 16.28 -5.23
CA LEU A 41 -24.72 16.24 -5.08
C LEU A 41 -24.24 16.87 -3.77
N GLU A 42 -24.78 18.03 -3.39
CA GLU A 42 -24.44 18.65 -2.10
C GLU A 42 -24.83 17.76 -0.91
N PHE A 43 -25.94 17.01 -1.03
CA PHE A 43 -26.38 16.08 0.00
C PHE A 43 -25.51 14.81 0.04
N ILE A 44 -25.08 14.29 -1.12
CA ILE A 44 -24.11 13.20 -1.23
C ILE A 44 -22.82 13.55 -0.47
N ASP A 45 -22.25 14.73 -0.71
CA ASP A 45 -21.06 15.21 0.00
C ASP A 45 -21.31 15.32 1.52
N THR A 46 -22.56 15.52 1.95
CA THR A 46 -22.91 15.60 3.38
C THR A 46 -23.05 14.20 3.99
N LEU A 47 -23.68 13.25 3.29
CA LEU A 47 -23.80 11.87 3.75
C LEU A 47 -22.44 11.17 3.83
N GLN A 48 -21.49 11.52 2.94
CA GLN A 48 -20.12 11.03 3.02
C GLN A 48 -19.44 11.41 4.35
N LEU A 49 -19.58 12.66 4.80
CA LEU A 49 -19.03 13.10 6.09
C LEU A 49 -19.66 12.33 7.27
N VAL A 50 -20.95 11.99 7.15
CA VAL A 50 -21.64 11.17 8.17
C VAL A 50 -21.13 9.72 8.17
N LEU A 51 -20.82 9.16 7.01
CA LEU A 51 -20.17 7.85 6.92
C LEU A 51 -18.80 7.85 7.57
N GLU A 52 -17.97 8.86 7.27
CA GLU A 52 -16.63 9.03 7.85
C GLU A 52 -16.71 9.14 9.39
N HIS A 53 -17.66 9.93 9.91
CA HIS A 53 -17.89 10.04 11.35
C HIS A 53 -18.24 8.70 12.03
N PHE A 54 -19.10 7.88 11.42
CA PHE A 54 -19.43 6.54 11.96
C PHE A 54 -18.30 5.52 11.75
N SER A 55 -17.42 5.74 10.76
CA SER A 55 -16.17 4.97 10.56
C SER A 55 -15.19 5.17 11.70
N GLU A 56 -14.91 6.43 12.07
CA GLU A 56 -14.03 6.76 13.19
C GLU A 56 -14.51 6.15 14.52
N ARG A 57 -15.83 6.03 14.69
CA ARG A 57 -16.47 5.45 15.89
C ARG A 57 -16.67 3.94 15.84
N LYS A 58 -16.30 3.28 14.74
CA LYS A 58 -16.50 1.84 14.50
C LYS A 58 -17.97 1.39 14.65
N ASP A 59 -18.93 2.26 14.31
CA ASP A 59 -20.37 1.93 14.33
C ASP A 59 -20.83 1.46 12.94
N PHE A 60 -20.53 0.19 12.64
CA PHE A 60 -20.84 -0.43 11.35
C PHE A 60 -22.33 -0.38 10.99
N ASN A 61 -23.23 -0.63 11.96
CA ASN A 61 -24.66 -0.64 11.69
C ASN A 61 -25.17 0.75 11.28
N SER A 62 -24.63 1.81 11.88
CA SER A 62 -24.90 3.16 11.41
C SER A 62 -24.36 3.41 10.01
N GLN A 63 -23.13 2.98 9.72
CA GLN A 63 -22.57 3.14 8.38
C GLN A 63 -23.42 2.45 7.31
N ARG A 64 -23.87 1.22 7.57
CA ARG A 64 -24.75 0.46 6.67
C ARG A 64 -26.03 1.24 6.34
N ILE A 65 -26.69 1.77 7.37
CA ILE A 65 -27.92 2.58 7.21
C ILE A 65 -27.63 3.84 6.39
N ILE A 66 -26.55 4.57 6.68
CA ILE A 66 -26.21 5.80 5.95
C ILE A 66 -25.78 5.48 4.51
N LEU A 67 -25.09 4.37 4.27
CA LEU A 67 -24.72 3.93 2.93
C LEU A 67 -25.97 3.66 2.08
N TYR A 68 -26.99 3.04 2.68
CA TYR A 68 -28.27 2.84 2.00
C TYR A 68 -28.97 4.18 1.68
N GLN A 69 -28.92 5.16 2.59
CA GLN A 69 -29.41 6.51 2.29
C GLN A 69 -28.61 7.18 1.17
N LEU A 70 -27.28 7.04 1.17
CA LEU A 70 -26.42 7.57 0.12
C LEU A 70 -26.79 6.95 -1.24
N PHE A 71 -26.94 5.63 -1.30
CA PHE A 71 -27.40 4.90 -2.47
C PHE A 71 -28.71 5.47 -3.03
N GLU A 72 -29.72 5.66 -2.17
CA GLU A 72 -31.02 6.22 -2.56
C GLU A 72 -30.89 7.61 -3.20
N ILE A 73 -29.96 8.45 -2.72
CA ILE A 73 -29.73 9.78 -3.28
C ILE A 73 -28.92 9.70 -4.58
N VAL A 74 -27.90 8.84 -4.64
CA VAL A 74 -27.07 8.62 -5.83
C VAL A 74 -27.91 8.09 -6.98
N TRP A 75 -28.92 7.26 -6.72
CA TRP A 75 -29.88 6.82 -7.72
C TRP A 75 -30.54 7.97 -8.49
N TRP A 76 -30.94 9.04 -7.79
CA TRP A 76 -31.51 10.24 -8.43
C TRP A 76 -30.47 11.06 -9.22
N ALA A 77 -29.18 10.84 -8.95
CA ALA A 77 -28.05 11.48 -9.62
C ALA A 77 -27.22 10.48 -10.47
N ARG A 78 -27.80 9.35 -10.88
CA ARG A 78 -27.08 8.23 -11.52
C ARG A 78 -26.33 8.58 -12.81
N ASP A 79 -26.73 9.64 -13.49
CA ASP A 79 -26.05 10.13 -14.71
C ASP A 79 -24.79 10.94 -14.40
N ASN A 80 -24.51 11.25 -13.12
CA ASN A 80 -23.35 12.03 -12.71
C ASN A 80 -22.20 11.11 -12.27
N PRO A 81 -21.05 11.13 -12.97
CA PRO A 81 -19.91 10.28 -12.63
C PRO A 81 -19.39 10.47 -11.21
N LYS A 82 -19.36 11.72 -10.69
CA LYS A 82 -18.91 12.01 -9.32
C LYS A 82 -19.81 11.33 -8.28
N ALA A 83 -21.11 11.30 -8.50
CA ALA A 83 -22.06 10.64 -7.60
C ALA A 83 -21.80 9.12 -7.55
N ILE A 84 -21.60 8.49 -8.71
CA ILE A 84 -21.27 7.07 -8.82
C ILE A 84 -19.93 6.75 -8.16
N ASP A 85 -18.89 7.54 -8.43
CA ASP A 85 -17.56 7.34 -7.85
C ASP A 85 -17.59 7.51 -6.33
N THR A 86 -18.43 8.42 -5.81
CA THR A 86 -18.64 8.60 -4.37
C THR A 86 -19.33 7.37 -3.76
N LEU A 87 -20.38 6.82 -4.40
CA LEU A 87 -21.02 5.58 -3.95
C LEU A 87 -20.04 4.41 -3.90
N VAL A 88 -19.30 4.19 -4.99
CA VAL A 88 -18.31 3.10 -5.12
C VAL A 88 -17.23 3.19 -4.02
N ARG A 89 -16.71 4.39 -3.77
CA ARG A 89 -15.72 4.62 -2.71
C ARG A 89 -16.31 4.25 -1.34
N ASN A 90 -17.52 4.72 -1.04
CA ASN A 90 -18.15 4.47 0.25
C ASN A 90 -18.56 3.00 0.44
N ILE A 91 -18.99 2.28 -0.59
CA ILE A 91 -19.18 0.82 -0.51
C ILE A 91 -17.87 0.14 -0.09
N SER A 92 -16.74 0.55 -0.67
CA SER A 92 -15.43 -0.01 -0.35
C SER A 92 -14.99 0.32 1.08
N THR A 93 -15.23 1.55 1.55
CA THR A 93 -14.96 1.95 2.94
C THR A 93 -15.78 1.12 3.94
N VAL A 94 -17.09 1.04 3.74
CA VAL A 94 -18.00 0.29 4.63
C VAL A 94 -17.68 -1.20 4.63
N LEU A 95 -17.27 -1.77 3.48
CA LEU A 95 -16.78 -3.14 3.40
C LEU A 95 -15.53 -3.37 4.27
N LEU A 96 -14.56 -2.46 4.25
CA LEU A 96 -13.36 -2.60 5.09
C LEU A 96 -13.71 -2.57 6.58
N ASP A 97 -14.62 -1.68 6.96
CA ASP A 97 -15.10 -1.56 8.33
C ASP A 97 -15.97 -2.74 8.76
N SER A 98 -16.66 -3.40 7.82
CA SER A 98 -17.49 -4.58 8.08
C SER A 98 -16.67 -5.84 8.40
N ARG A 99 -15.34 -5.81 8.32
CA ARG A 99 -14.50 -7.01 8.48
C ARG A 99 -14.68 -7.72 9.83
N SER A 100 -14.94 -6.96 10.90
CA SER A 100 -15.21 -7.50 12.24
C SER A 100 -16.69 -7.93 12.43
N SER A 101 -17.60 -7.52 11.55
CA SER A 101 -19.02 -7.89 11.62
C SER A 101 -19.20 -9.39 11.33
N ARG A 102 -20.12 -10.03 12.05
CA ARG A 102 -20.42 -11.47 11.98
C ARG A 102 -21.92 -11.71 12.04
N GLY A 103 -22.33 -12.93 11.69
CA GLY A 103 -23.70 -13.41 11.69
C GLY A 103 -24.61 -12.59 10.78
N ILE A 104 -25.79 -12.27 11.31
CA ILE A 104 -26.87 -11.64 10.56
C ILE A 104 -26.49 -10.27 9.98
N ASP A 105 -25.61 -9.51 10.63
CA ASP A 105 -25.23 -8.17 10.15
C ASP A 105 -24.43 -8.22 8.84
N ARG A 106 -23.64 -9.29 8.64
CA ARG A 106 -22.92 -9.56 7.40
C ARG A 106 -23.87 -9.94 6.28
N VAL A 107 -24.80 -10.84 6.57
CA VAL A 107 -25.84 -11.29 5.62
C VAL A 107 -26.73 -10.12 5.21
N ASN A 108 -27.15 -9.29 6.17
CA ASN A 108 -27.93 -8.08 5.92
C ASN A 108 -27.16 -7.10 5.01
N PHE A 109 -25.86 -6.92 5.24
CA PHE A 109 -25.06 -6.05 4.38
C PHE A 109 -24.95 -6.60 2.95
N PHE A 110 -24.78 -7.91 2.78
CA PHE A 110 -24.84 -8.53 1.46
C PHE A 110 -26.21 -8.33 0.78
N SER A 111 -27.30 -8.50 1.53
CA SER A 111 -28.66 -8.23 1.02
C SER A 111 -28.82 -6.78 0.56
N ASP A 112 -28.35 -5.82 1.37
CA ASP A 112 -28.39 -4.40 1.04
C ASP A 112 -27.63 -4.12 -0.27
N LEU A 113 -26.43 -4.68 -0.44
CA LEU A 113 -25.64 -4.55 -1.67
C LEU A 113 -26.34 -5.17 -2.88
N SER A 114 -26.97 -6.34 -2.71
CA SER A 114 -27.73 -7.00 -3.77
C SER A 114 -28.94 -6.16 -4.19
N ASP A 115 -29.64 -5.56 -3.23
CA ASP A 115 -30.73 -4.61 -3.50
C ASP A 115 -30.25 -3.37 -4.26
N MET A 116 -29.05 -2.86 -3.95
CA MET A 116 -28.47 -1.75 -4.71
C MET A 116 -28.26 -2.11 -6.18
N LEU A 117 -27.82 -3.34 -6.46
CA LEU A 117 -27.54 -3.82 -7.80
C LEU A 117 -28.80 -3.92 -8.67
N THR A 118 -29.95 -4.26 -8.07
CA THR A 118 -31.25 -4.31 -8.79
C THR A 118 -31.62 -2.97 -9.43
N ARG A 119 -31.10 -1.85 -8.91
CA ARG A 119 -31.34 -0.51 -9.47
C ARG A 119 -30.25 -0.10 -10.46
N PHE A 120 -28.98 -0.41 -10.19
CA PHE A 120 -27.84 -0.04 -11.06
C PHE A 120 -27.48 -1.10 -12.10
N THR A 121 -28.49 -1.67 -12.76
CA THR A 121 -28.35 -2.88 -13.61
C THR A 121 -27.36 -2.77 -14.76
N ARG A 122 -27.07 -1.55 -15.26
CA ARG A 122 -26.15 -1.28 -16.38
C ARG A 122 -24.86 -0.54 -15.98
N ASN A 123 -24.63 -0.31 -14.69
CA ASN A 123 -23.44 0.43 -14.25
C ASN A 123 -22.30 -0.52 -13.88
N GLU A 124 -21.34 -0.68 -14.78
CA GLU A 124 -20.20 -1.59 -14.63
C GLU A 124 -19.36 -1.29 -13.38
N LYS A 125 -19.16 -0.02 -13.02
CA LYS A 125 -18.38 0.34 -11.82
C LYS A 125 -19.07 -0.14 -10.55
N VAL A 126 -20.37 0.13 -10.42
CA VAL A 126 -21.17 -0.30 -9.27
C VAL A 126 -21.21 -1.83 -9.18
N TYR A 127 -21.45 -2.52 -10.30
CA TYR A 127 -21.40 -3.98 -10.36
C TYR A 127 -20.05 -4.53 -9.90
N LYS A 128 -18.92 -4.04 -10.46
CA LYS A 128 -17.58 -4.51 -10.07
C LYS A 128 -17.33 -4.33 -8.58
N THR A 129 -17.69 -3.19 -8.01
CA THR A 129 -17.50 -2.93 -6.57
C THR A 129 -18.36 -3.82 -5.70
N ILE A 130 -19.66 -3.97 -6.01
CA ILE A 130 -20.56 -4.87 -5.25
C ILE A 130 -20.11 -6.32 -5.38
N SER A 131 -19.74 -6.74 -6.59
CA SER A 131 -19.22 -8.08 -6.88
C SER A 131 -17.94 -8.39 -6.10
N MET A 132 -17.02 -7.42 -5.97
CA MET A 132 -15.84 -7.55 -5.10
C MET A 132 -16.20 -7.63 -3.62
N ALA A 133 -17.15 -6.79 -3.17
CA ALA A 133 -17.63 -6.79 -1.80
C ALA A 133 -18.26 -8.14 -1.43
N ALA A 134 -19.12 -8.69 -2.29
CA ALA A 134 -19.73 -10.00 -2.12
C ALA A 134 -18.68 -11.11 -1.89
N VAL A 135 -17.62 -11.14 -2.72
CA VAL A 135 -16.54 -12.13 -2.58
C VAL A 135 -15.80 -11.99 -1.24
N GLU A 136 -15.48 -10.77 -0.81
CA GLU A 136 -14.82 -10.58 0.49
C GLU A 136 -15.74 -10.94 1.67
N LEU A 137 -17.05 -10.66 1.58
CA LEU A 137 -18.01 -11.08 2.61
C LEU A 137 -18.10 -12.61 2.72
N ILE A 138 -18.12 -13.34 1.59
CA ILE A 138 -18.07 -14.81 1.56
C ILE A 138 -16.75 -15.31 2.16
N LYS A 139 -15.61 -14.76 1.73
CA LYS A 139 -14.28 -15.15 2.19
C LYS A 139 -14.06 -14.96 3.68
N TRP A 140 -14.66 -13.92 4.27
CA TRP A 140 -14.59 -13.70 5.71
C TRP A 140 -15.62 -14.55 6.47
N GLY A 141 -16.61 -15.10 5.76
CA GLY A 141 -17.75 -15.90 6.22
C GLY A 141 -17.39 -17.13 7.04
N THR A 142 -18.25 -17.53 7.97
CA THR A 142 -18.36 -18.93 8.40
C THR A 142 -19.26 -19.69 7.42
N ASP A 143 -19.19 -21.02 7.36
CA ASP A 143 -20.00 -21.82 6.42
C ASP A 143 -21.50 -21.49 6.50
N LYS A 144 -22.06 -21.34 7.72
CA LYS A 144 -23.44 -20.87 7.91
C LYS A 144 -23.72 -19.50 7.26
N GLU A 145 -22.85 -18.52 7.45
CA GLU A 145 -23.04 -17.17 6.89
C GLU A 145 -22.92 -17.18 5.36
N ILE A 146 -22.05 -18.04 4.82
CA ILE A 146 -21.90 -18.23 3.37
C ILE A 146 -23.19 -18.83 2.78
N LEU A 147 -23.76 -19.85 3.45
CA LEU A 147 -25.03 -20.45 3.04
C LEU A 147 -26.19 -19.44 3.15
N ASP A 148 -26.25 -18.65 4.23
CA ASP A 148 -27.26 -17.59 4.37
C ASP A 148 -27.11 -16.53 3.25
N ILE A 149 -25.88 -16.17 2.85
CA ILE A 149 -25.61 -15.28 1.69
C ILE A 149 -26.08 -15.92 0.38
N LEU A 150 -25.84 -17.22 0.20
CA LEU A 150 -26.28 -17.97 -0.97
C LEU A 150 -27.81 -17.99 -1.07
N ASP A 151 -28.52 -18.19 0.04
CA ASP A 151 -29.98 -18.17 0.08
C ASP A 151 -30.53 -16.78 -0.27
N VAL A 152 -29.91 -15.71 0.25
CA VAL A 152 -30.30 -14.34 -0.08
C VAL A 152 -30.16 -14.07 -1.59
N ILE A 153 -29.05 -14.45 -2.22
CA ILE A 153 -28.89 -14.18 -3.65
C ILE A 153 -29.84 -15.02 -4.51
N GLN A 154 -30.13 -16.27 -4.11
CA GLN A 154 -31.13 -17.10 -4.78
C GLN A 154 -32.52 -16.46 -4.72
N GLU A 155 -32.93 -15.96 -3.55
CA GLU A 155 -34.19 -15.23 -3.41
C GLU A 155 -34.23 -13.98 -4.31
N LYS A 156 -33.13 -13.22 -4.38
CA LYS A 156 -33.05 -12.04 -5.26
C LYS A 156 -33.07 -12.43 -6.73
N SER A 157 -32.38 -13.50 -7.11
CA SER A 157 -32.32 -14.01 -8.48
C SER A 157 -33.70 -14.46 -8.96
N ALA A 158 -34.43 -15.20 -8.12
CA ALA A 158 -35.82 -15.60 -8.39
C ALA A 158 -36.78 -14.41 -8.51
N ASN A 159 -36.59 -13.37 -7.71
CA ASN A 159 -37.39 -12.15 -7.78
C ASN A 159 -37.04 -11.24 -8.98
N TYR A 160 -35.81 -11.32 -9.48
CA TYR A 160 -35.29 -10.48 -10.56
C TYR A 160 -34.62 -11.30 -11.69
N PRO A 161 -35.34 -12.25 -12.33
CA PRO A 161 -34.77 -13.21 -13.27
C PRO A 161 -34.20 -12.55 -14.54
N LEU A 162 -34.70 -11.38 -14.91
CA LEU A 162 -34.30 -10.65 -16.12
C LEU A 162 -33.15 -9.65 -15.89
N ILE A 163 -32.62 -9.54 -14.67
CA ILE A 163 -31.51 -8.62 -14.36
C ILE A 163 -30.19 -9.36 -14.48
N GLU A 164 -29.52 -9.22 -15.63
CA GLU A 164 -28.25 -9.88 -15.94
C GLU A 164 -27.17 -9.69 -14.86
N THR A 165 -27.04 -8.50 -14.29
CA THR A 165 -26.05 -8.23 -13.22
C THR A 165 -26.34 -8.99 -11.92
N ILE A 166 -27.61 -9.26 -11.60
CA ILE A 166 -27.99 -10.10 -10.46
C ILE A 166 -27.67 -11.56 -10.77
N GLN A 167 -27.98 -12.02 -11.98
CA GLN A 167 -27.69 -13.39 -12.41
C GLN A 167 -26.17 -13.68 -12.43
N LEU A 168 -25.36 -12.72 -12.91
CA LEU A 168 -23.90 -12.82 -12.86
C LEU A 168 -23.36 -12.80 -11.42
N LEU A 169 -23.98 -11.99 -10.54
CA LEU A 169 -23.62 -11.99 -9.12
C LEU A 169 -23.95 -13.33 -8.46
N ASP A 170 -25.12 -13.90 -8.77
CA ASP A 170 -25.58 -15.20 -8.28
C ASP A 170 -24.59 -16.31 -8.66
N ALA A 171 -24.28 -16.45 -9.96
CA ALA A 171 -23.27 -17.40 -10.43
C ALA A 171 -21.91 -17.22 -9.73
N LYS A 172 -21.50 -15.97 -9.49
CA LYS A 172 -20.24 -15.69 -8.79
C LYS A 172 -20.29 -16.04 -7.30
N VAL A 173 -21.43 -15.83 -6.63
CA VAL A 173 -21.65 -16.22 -5.23
C VAL A 173 -21.61 -17.75 -5.11
N PHE A 174 -22.25 -18.48 -6.00
CA PHE A 174 -22.16 -19.95 -6.06
C PHE A 174 -20.71 -20.43 -6.22
N MET A 175 -19.99 -19.91 -7.22
CA MET A 175 -18.60 -20.30 -7.47
C MET A 175 -17.70 -20.05 -6.25
N ASN A 176 -17.85 -18.91 -5.57
CA ASN A 176 -17.06 -18.59 -4.38
C ASN A 176 -17.50 -19.41 -3.15
N THR A 177 -18.80 -19.71 -3.03
CA THR A 177 -19.31 -20.61 -1.99
C THR A 177 -18.66 -21.99 -2.11
N LEU A 178 -18.61 -22.54 -3.32
CA LEU A 178 -17.92 -23.81 -3.60
C LEU A 178 -16.42 -23.79 -3.26
N PHE A 179 -15.78 -22.64 -3.15
CA PHE A 179 -14.38 -22.51 -2.76
C PHE A 179 -14.15 -22.33 -1.26
N TYR A 180 -14.99 -21.52 -0.61
CA TYR A 180 -14.79 -21.06 0.76
C TYR A 180 -15.46 -21.91 1.83
N LEU A 181 -16.37 -22.83 1.49
CA LEU A 181 -16.87 -23.83 2.44
C LEU A 181 -15.74 -24.75 2.90
N VAL A 182 -15.67 -25.02 4.21
CA VAL A 182 -14.56 -25.77 4.82
C VAL A 182 -15.01 -27.00 5.60
N GLU A 183 -16.16 -26.96 6.27
CA GLU A 183 -16.64 -27.98 7.22
C GLU A 183 -17.87 -28.76 6.74
N GLU A 184 -18.43 -28.40 5.58
CA GLU A 184 -19.59 -29.05 5.00
C GLU A 184 -19.32 -30.47 4.45
N ASP A 185 -20.39 -31.27 4.36
CA ASP A 185 -20.34 -32.64 3.83
C ASP A 185 -20.39 -32.71 2.29
N CYS A 186 -20.04 -33.87 1.73
CA CYS A 186 -20.03 -34.07 0.27
C CYS A 186 -21.41 -33.93 -0.39
N LYS A 187 -22.50 -34.18 0.35
CA LYS A 187 -23.88 -33.99 -0.14
C LYS A 187 -24.19 -32.52 -0.34
N THR A 188 -23.79 -31.69 0.60
CA THR A 188 -24.02 -30.25 0.58
C THR A 188 -23.25 -29.60 -0.55
N ILE A 189 -21.96 -29.94 -0.71
CA ILE A 189 -21.16 -29.45 -1.85
C ILE A 189 -21.79 -29.89 -3.18
N MET A 190 -22.24 -31.15 -3.29
CA MET A 190 -22.86 -31.64 -4.53
C MET A 190 -24.18 -30.94 -4.83
N LYS A 191 -25.02 -30.69 -3.83
CA LYS A 191 -26.27 -29.94 -3.97
C LYS A 191 -26.03 -28.53 -4.48
N ILE A 192 -25.02 -27.84 -3.93
CA ILE A 192 -24.64 -26.49 -4.38
C ILE A 192 -24.09 -26.53 -5.81
N TYR A 193 -23.26 -27.53 -6.13
CA TYR A 193 -22.73 -27.72 -7.48
C TYR A 193 -23.84 -27.98 -8.50
N ARG A 194 -24.81 -28.86 -8.23
CA ARG A 194 -25.92 -29.14 -9.16
C ARG A 194 -26.75 -27.91 -9.44
N LYS A 195 -27.06 -27.11 -8.41
CA LYS A 195 -27.69 -25.80 -8.60
C LYS A 195 -26.83 -24.87 -9.46
N PHE A 196 -25.52 -24.84 -9.22
CA PHE A 196 -24.59 -24.03 -10.01
C PHE A 196 -24.48 -24.50 -11.48
N SER A 197 -24.49 -25.81 -11.76
CA SER A 197 -24.41 -26.33 -13.12
C SER A 197 -25.70 -26.09 -13.93
N CYS A 198 -26.83 -25.78 -13.28
CA CYS A 198 -28.05 -25.34 -13.98
C CYS A 198 -27.83 -24.03 -14.78
N PHE A 199 -26.87 -23.17 -14.38
CA PHE A 199 -26.50 -21.99 -15.18
C PHE A 199 -25.99 -22.37 -16.59
N SER A 200 -25.38 -23.55 -16.75
CA SER A 200 -24.95 -24.10 -18.04
C SER A 200 -25.99 -24.99 -18.75
N LEU A 201 -26.83 -25.73 -18.02
CA LEU A 201 -27.73 -26.74 -18.58
C LEU A 201 -29.03 -26.16 -19.17
N SER A 202 -29.39 -24.92 -18.82
CA SER A 202 -30.62 -24.27 -19.30
C SER A 202 -30.69 -23.99 -20.82
N SER A 203 -29.65 -24.37 -21.58
CA SER A 203 -29.62 -24.38 -23.05
C SER A 203 -30.03 -25.72 -23.69
N TYR A 204 -30.11 -26.81 -22.94
CA TYR A 204 -30.37 -28.16 -23.46
C TYR A 204 -31.60 -28.80 -22.81
N ASP A 205 -32.67 -28.90 -23.60
CA ASP A 205 -33.91 -29.67 -23.46
C ASP A 205 -34.55 -29.88 -22.07
N MET A 206 -35.85 -29.54 -22.01
CA MET A 206 -36.71 -29.59 -20.83
C MET A 206 -36.96 -31.01 -20.28
N SER A 207 -36.01 -31.53 -19.52
CA SER A 207 -36.26 -32.43 -18.40
C SER A 207 -35.57 -31.87 -17.16
N ALA A 208 -36.08 -30.74 -16.67
CA ALA A 208 -35.55 -30.14 -15.45
C ALA A 208 -35.78 -31.09 -14.27
N ASP A 209 -34.68 -31.62 -13.74
CA ASP A 209 -34.61 -32.07 -12.35
C ASP A 209 -35.21 -30.97 -11.46
N ASP A 210 -35.88 -31.34 -10.36
CA ASP A 210 -36.53 -30.40 -9.44
C ASP A 210 -35.59 -29.27 -8.98
N ASP A 211 -34.28 -29.51 -8.96
CA ASP A 211 -33.23 -28.59 -8.53
C ASP A 211 -32.97 -27.41 -9.48
N CYS A 212 -33.37 -27.47 -10.76
CA CYS A 212 -33.10 -26.40 -11.75
C CYS A 212 -34.30 -25.48 -12.03
N LYS A 213 -35.44 -25.66 -11.36
CA LYS A 213 -36.71 -24.95 -11.68
C LYS A 213 -36.68 -23.44 -11.42
N ASP A 214 -35.78 -22.98 -10.54
CA ASP A 214 -35.75 -21.60 -10.05
C ASP A 214 -34.58 -20.76 -10.60
N ILE A 215 -33.79 -21.31 -11.54
CA ILE A 215 -32.54 -20.67 -12.02
C ILE A 215 -32.74 -20.13 -13.44
N SER A 216 -32.41 -18.85 -13.65
CA SER A 216 -32.54 -18.20 -14.96
C SER A 216 -31.28 -18.43 -15.82
N PRO A 217 -31.43 -18.69 -17.14
CA PRO A 217 -30.29 -18.83 -18.04
C PRO A 217 -29.49 -17.52 -18.11
N VAL A 218 -28.17 -17.63 -18.11
CA VAL A 218 -27.26 -16.49 -18.34
C VAL A 218 -26.38 -16.83 -19.54
N PHE A 219 -26.13 -15.86 -20.41
CA PHE A 219 -25.38 -16.07 -21.67
C PHE A 219 -24.09 -15.26 -21.67
N GLY A 220 -22.97 -15.84 -22.14
CA GLY A 220 -21.71 -15.10 -22.35
C GLY A 220 -20.42 -15.90 -22.09
N GLU A 221 -19.28 -15.37 -22.54
CA GLU A 221 -17.95 -15.96 -22.32
C GLU A 221 -17.58 -15.99 -20.81
N ASP A 222 -17.94 -14.94 -20.07
CA ASP A 222 -17.65 -14.77 -18.64
C ASP A 222 -18.22 -15.89 -17.75
N ILE A 223 -19.35 -16.48 -18.13
CA ILE A 223 -19.99 -17.57 -17.39
C ILE A 223 -19.24 -18.88 -17.57
N ASN A 224 -18.63 -19.11 -18.73
CA ASN A 224 -17.83 -20.32 -18.94
C ASN A 224 -16.60 -20.35 -18.03
N GLU A 225 -15.96 -19.20 -17.83
CA GLU A 225 -14.84 -19.07 -16.88
C GLU A 225 -15.31 -19.31 -15.44
N LEU A 226 -16.44 -18.72 -15.04
CA LEU A 226 -17.03 -18.98 -13.72
C LEU A 226 -17.39 -20.45 -13.51
N LEU A 227 -17.95 -21.12 -14.53
CA LEU A 227 -18.30 -22.53 -14.49
C LEU A 227 -17.06 -23.41 -14.33
N GLN A 228 -16.00 -23.16 -15.12
CA GLN A 228 -14.72 -23.89 -14.97
C GLN A 228 -14.17 -23.73 -13.55
N GLU A 229 -14.17 -22.51 -13.02
CA GLU A 229 -13.71 -22.25 -11.66
C GLU A 229 -14.57 -22.96 -10.60
N GLY A 230 -15.90 -22.94 -10.73
CA GLY A 230 -16.79 -23.62 -9.80
C GLY A 230 -16.63 -25.14 -9.80
N VAL A 231 -16.42 -25.75 -10.97
CA VAL A 231 -16.09 -27.18 -11.11
C VAL A 231 -14.81 -27.53 -10.36
N ILE A 232 -13.73 -26.78 -10.62
CA ILE A 232 -12.44 -26.99 -9.94
C ILE A 232 -12.61 -26.86 -8.42
N ASN A 233 -13.34 -25.84 -7.96
CA ASN A 233 -13.54 -25.58 -6.54
C ASN A 233 -14.35 -26.69 -5.85
N ALA A 234 -15.43 -27.18 -6.49
CA ALA A 234 -16.22 -28.29 -5.99
C ALA A 234 -15.37 -29.56 -5.84
N ILE A 235 -14.58 -29.90 -6.87
CA ILE A 235 -13.68 -31.06 -6.84
C ILE A 235 -12.63 -30.92 -5.72
N ILE A 236 -12.01 -29.74 -5.58
CA ILE A 236 -11.04 -29.47 -4.50
C ILE A 236 -11.67 -29.70 -3.12
N ASN A 237 -12.89 -29.21 -2.91
CA ASN A 237 -13.55 -29.34 -1.62
C ASN A 237 -13.95 -30.78 -1.32
N MET A 238 -14.52 -31.51 -2.28
CA MET A 238 -14.80 -32.94 -2.10
C MET A 238 -13.53 -33.76 -1.88
N ALA A 239 -12.42 -33.43 -2.56
CA ALA A 239 -11.12 -34.06 -2.36
C ALA A 239 -10.59 -33.84 -0.93
N ARG A 240 -10.75 -32.63 -0.38
CA ARG A 240 -10.41 -32.31 1.01
C ARG A 240 -11.25 -33.13 2.00
N ILE A 241 -12.56 -33.21 1.79
CA ILE A 241 -13.48 -33.97 2.65
C ILE A 241 -13.11 -35.46 2.61
N ASN A 242 -12.87 -36.01 1.42
CA ASN A 242 -12.41 -37.40 1.26
C ASN A 242 -11.11 -37.67 2.05
N LYS A 243 -10.14 -36.75 2.03
CA LYS A 243 -8.88 -36.91 2.78
C LYS A 243 -9.03 -36.81 4.29
N ARG A 244 -10.04 -36.09 4.80
CA ARG A 244 -10.32 -36.00 6.24
C ARG A 244 -10.99 -37.27 6.78
N SER A 245 -11.61 -38.05 5.90
CA SER A 245 -12.22 -39.32 6.26
C SER A 245 -11.12 -40.36 6.53
N GLU A 246 -11.28 -41.19 7.56
CA GLU A 246 -10.31 -42.25 7.89
C GLU A 246 -10.25 -43.33 6.81
N GLU A 247 -11.36 -43.51 6.08
CA GLU A 247 -11.50 -44.38 4.91
C GLU A 247 -11.87 -43.55 3.67
N ILE A 248 -11.70 -44.15 2.47
CA ILE A 248 -12.12 -43.53 1.21
C ILE A 248 -13.63 -43.28 1.27
N CYS A 249 -14.04 -42.02 1.19
CA CYS A 249 -15.45 -41.66 1.12
C CYS A 249 -15.96 -41.91 -0.30
N GLU A 250 -16.56 -43.08 -0.52
CA GLU A 250 -17.11 -43.50 -1.81
C GLU A 250 -18.09 -42.46 -2.40
N GLU A 251 -18.86 -41.79 -1.53
CA GLU A 251 -19.77 -40.72 -1.94
C GLU A 251 -19.04 -39.52 -2.54
N CYS A 252 -17.95 -39.05 -1.91
CA CYS A 252 -17.17 -37.94 -2.46
C CYS A 252 -16.51 -38.32 -3.80
N ILE A 253 -16.00 -39.56 -3.93
CA ILE A 253 -15.41 -40.05 -5.17
C ILE A 253 -16.45 -40.15 -6.28
N SER A 254 -17.64 -40.70 -5.97
CA SER A 254 -18.76 -40.77 -6.93
C SER A 254 -19.21 -39.38 -7.39
N ASN A 255 -19.33 -38.43 -6.45
CA ASN A 255 -19.74 -37.06 -6.79
C ASN A 255 -18.68 -36.33 -7.61
N ILE A 256 -17.38 -36.50 -7.31
CA ILE A 256 -16.30 -35.96 -8.15
C ILE A 256 -16.39 -36.55 -9.57
N LYS A 257 -16.65 -37.85 -9.70
CA LYS A 257 -16.83 -38.50 -11.01
C LYS A 257 -18.00 -37.91 -11.79
N GLU A 258 -19.14 -37.69 -11.13
CA GLU A 258 -20.31 -37.03 -11.72
C GLU A 258 -19.95 -35.63 -12.21
N ILE A 259 -19.33 -34.80 -11.35
CA ILE A 259 -18.90 -33.43 -11.70
C ILE A 259 -18.00 -33.42 -12.94
N ILE A 260 -16.99 -34.30 -13.00
CA ILE A 260 -16.06 -34.36 -14.14
C ILE A 260 -16.80 -34.74 -15.43
N ASN A 261 -17.70 -35.72 -15.37
CA ASN A 261 -18.49 -36.16 -16.54
C ASN A 261 -19.45 -35.06 -17.02
N ASP A 262 -20.17 -34.42 -16.11
CA ASP A 262 -21.06 -33.30 -16.41
C ASP A 262 -20.29 -32.18 -17.12
N SER A 263 -19.11 -31.86 -16.59
CA SER A 263 -18.27 -30.79 -17.12
C SER A 263 -17.70 -31.16 -18.49
N ASP A 264 -17.26 -32.40 -18.69
CA ASP A 264 -16.76 -32.88 -19.98
C ASP A 264 -17.85 -32.79 -21.06
N TYR A 265 -19.07 -33.21 -20.73
CA TYR A 265 -20.24 -33.11 -21.61
C TYR A 265 -20.55 -31.65 -21.97
N LEU A 266 -20.64 -30.76 -20.98
CA LEU A 266 -21.04 -29.37 -21.18
C LEU A 266 -20.06 -28.57 -22.04
N LEU A 267 -18.76 -28.82 -21.91
CA LEU A 267 -17.72 -27.99 -22.53
C LEU A 267 -17.19 -28.55 -23.86
N ARG A 268 -17.15 -29.88 -24.05
CA ARG A 268 -16.75 -30.46 -25.35
C ARG A 268 -17.84 -30.35 -26.42
N ASN A 269 -19.12 -30.40 -26.05
CA ASN A 269 -20.22 -30.28 -27.01
C ASN A 269 -20.25 -28.93 -27.76
N GLU A 270 -19.63 -27.89 -27.20
CA GLU A 270 -19.50 -26.56 -27.84
C GLU A 270 -18.13 -26.33 -28.51
N GLY A 271 -17.28 -27.36 -28.63
CA GLY A 271 -15.93 -27.22 -29.22
C GLY A 271 -14.97 -26.35 -28.41
N LYS A 272 -15.27 -26.11 -27.13
CA LYS A 272 -14.44 -25.32 -26.21
C LYS A 272 -13.35 -26.20 -25.59
N VAL A 273 -12.17 -25.62 -25.38
CA VAL A 273 -11.06 -26.28 -24.68
C VAL A 273 -11.37 -26.31 -23.18
N PHE A 274 -11.48 -27.51 -22.60
CA PHE A 274 -11.74 -27.73 -21.18
C PHE A 274 -10.52 -27.34 -20.33
N LEU A 275 -10.75 -26.57 -19.25
CA LEU A 275 -9.77 -26.07 -18.29
C LEU A 275 -8.60 -25.29 -18.91
N LYS A 276 -8.71 -23.96 -18.95
CA LYS A 276 -7.50 -23.13 -19.12
C LYS A 276 -6.52 -23.31 -17.96
N ASP A 277 -7.02 -23.64 -16.76
CA ASP A 277 -6.22 -23.88 -15.54
C ASP A 277 -6.05 -25.38 -15.26
N ILE A 278 -5.40 -26.09 -16.20
CA ILE A 278 -5.01 -27.51 -16.06
C ILE A 278 -4.23 -27.73 -14.74
N TYR A 279 -3.48 -26.72 -14.30
CA TYR A 279 -2.58 -26.81 -13.16
C TYR A 279 -3.31 -27.09 -11.84
N ARG A 280 -4.33 -26.30 -11.49
CA ARG A 280 -5.01 -26.45 -10.18
C ARG A 280 -5.67 -27.81 -10.01
N LEU A 281 -6.32 -28.33 -11.06
CA LEU A 281 -6.93 -29.65 -11.01
C LEU A 281 -5.87 -30.76 -10.92
N SER A 282 -4.79 -30.65 -11.70
CA SER A 282 -3.66 -31.60 -11.67
C SER A 282 -3.01 -31.67 -10.29
N VAL A 283 -2.72 -30.52 -9.69
CA VAL A 283 -2.13 -30.42 -8.33
C VAL A 283 -3.06 -31.04 -7.30
N THR A 284 -4.37 -30.83 -7.43
CA THR A 284 -5.36 -31.44 -6.56
C THR A 284 -5.30 -32.97 -6.69
N PHE A 285 -5.27 -33.50 -7.91
CA PHE A 285 -5.25 -34.95 -8.12
C PHE A 285 -3.96 -35.59 -7.60
N ASP A 286 -2.81 -34.91 -7.75
CA ASP A 286 -1.54 -35.33 -7.15
C ASP A 286 -1.60 -35.29 -5.62
N GLN A 287 -2.03 -34.16 -5.04
CA GLN A 287 -2.04 -33.93 -3.60
C GLN A 287 -2.97 -34.92 -2.84
N TYR A 288 -4.07 -35.30 -3.48
CA TYR A 288 -5.10 -36.17 -2.90
C TYR A 288 -5.07 -37.60 -3.47
N LYS A 289 -4.08 -37.94 -4.32
CA LYS A 289 -3.92 -39.26 -4.96
C LYS A 289 -5.18 -39.74 -5.68
N LEU A 290 -5.80 -38.85 -6.45
CA LEU A 290 -7.09 -39.10 -7.08
C LEU A 290 -7.03 -39.66 -8.50
N TRP A 291 -5.86 -39.64 -9.14
CA TRP A 291 -5.74 -40.04 -10.55
C TRP A 291 -6.34 -41.41 -10.83
N ASP A 292 -5.97 -42.43 -10.06
CA ASP A 292 -6.34 -43.82 -10.33
C ASP A 292 -7.84 -44.09 -10.23
N PHE A 293 -8.60 -43.20 -9.58
CA PHE A 293 -10.06 -43.30 -9.47
C PHE A 293 -10.82 -42.79 -10.70
N PHE A 294 -10.16 -42.02 -11.57
CA PHE A 294 -10.83 -41.28 -12.65
C PHE A 294 -10.13 -41.42 -14.01
N LEU A 295 -9.10 -42.26 -14.14
CA LEU A 295 -8.35 -42.43 -15.39
C LEU A 295 -9.18 -43.00 -16.55
N GLU A 296 -10.29 -43.66 -16.24
CA GLU A 296 -11.25 -44.13 -17.22
C GLU A 296 -12.00 -42.99 -17.92
N ILE A 297 -11.98 -41.77 -17.36
CA ILE A 297 -12.59 -40.59 -17.97
C ILE A 297 -11.59 -40.00 -18.99
N PRO A 298 -11.95 -39.89 -20.29
CA PRO A 298 -11.04 -39.44 -21.35
C PRO A 298 -10.36 -38.12 -21.03
N LEU A 299 -11.12 -37.18 -20.47
CA LEU A 299 -10.63 -35.88 -20.06
C LEU A 299 -9.51 -35.96 -19.01
N VAL A 300 -9.66 -36.82 -18.00
CA VAL A 300 -8.65 -37.00 -16.95
C VAL A 300 -7.40 -37.69 -17.50
N ALA A 301 -7.58 -38.63 -18.44
CA ALA A 301 -6.45 -39.27 -19.13
C ALA A 301 -5.67 -38.27 -20.00
N GLU A 302 -6.36 -37.39 -20.73
CA GLU A 302 -5.74 -36.29 -21.48
C GLU A 302 -5.04 -35.29 -20.55
N LEU A 303 -5.69 -34.89 -19.44
CA LEU A 303 -5.10 -34.03 -18.41
C LEU A 303 -3.85 -34.66 -17.80
N LYS A 304 -3.86 -35.95 -17.50
CA LYS A 304 -2.69 -36.68 -16.99
C LYS A 304 -1.58 -36.73 -18.03
N THR A 305 -1.91 -36.97 -19.29
CA THR A 305 -0.93 -36.98 -20.40
C THR A 305 -0.28 -35.61 -20.58
N GLU A 306 -1.07 -34.53 -20.55
CA GLU A 306 -0.55 -33.15 -20.61
C GLU A 306 0.23 -32.79 -19.33
N ARG A 307 -0.22 -33.23 -18.15
CA ARG A 307 0.51 -33.08 -16.88
C ARG A 307 1.86 -33.78 -16.93
N ASP A 308 1.91 -35.01 -17.41
CA ASP A 308 3.13 -35.83 -17.49
C ASP A 308 4.11 -35.29 -18.54
N LYS A 309 3.61 -34.75 -19.67
CA LYS A 309 4.43 -33.95 -20.61
C LYS A 309 5.01 -32.68 -19.94
N ASN A 310 4.30 -32.12 -18.95
CA ASN A 310 4.61 -30.85 -18.30
C ASN A 310 5.19 -30.99 -16.88
N GLU A 311 5.53 -32.20 -16.43
CA GLU A 311 5.96 -32.47 -15.04
C GLU A 311 7.16 -31.60 -14.64
N LYS A 312 8.12 -31.42 -15.55
CA LYS A 312 9.28 -30.54 -15.35
C LYS A 312 8.89 -29.08 -15.12
N TYR A 313 7.88 -28.59 -15.84
CA TYR A 313 7.37 -27.23 -15.69
C TYR A 313 6.64 -27.04 -14.36
N GLN A 314 5.85 -28.03 -13.95
CA GLN A 314 5.15 -27.99 -12.65
C GLN A 314 6.13 -28.04 -11.48
N ILE A 315 7.20 -28.84 -11.59
CA ILE A 315 8.29 -28.82 -10.62
C ILE A 315 8.94 -27.43 -10.61
N ALA A 316 9.12 -26.79 -11.77
CA ALA A 316 9.66 -25.42 -11.88
C ALA A 316 8.78 -24.40 -11.13
N GLU A 317 7.47 -24.44 -11.32
CA GLU A 317 6.52 -23.57 -10.61
C GLU A 317 6.52 -23.83 -9.11
N SER A 318 6.55 -25.09 -8.69
CA SER A 318 6.65 -25.46 -7.27
C SER A 318 7.93 -24.92 -6.63
N LYS A 319 9.06 -25.00 -7.35
CA LYS A 319 10.35 -24.45 -6.90
C LYS A 319 10.30 -22.91 -6.84
N LEU A 320 9.67 -22.25 -7.81
CA LEU A 320 9.45 -20.79 -7.77
C LEU A 320 8.53 -20.39 -6.59
N LEU A 321 7.45 -21.13 -6.33
CA LEU A 321 6.55 -20.90 -5.19
C LEU A 321 7.27 -21.05 -3.86
N ALA A 322 8.20 -22.02 -3.75
CA ALA A 322 9.05 -22.15 -2.57
C ALA A 322 9.94 -20.91 -2.35
N ILE A 323 10.53 -20.37 -3.42
CA ILE A 323 11.30 -19.11 -3.37
C ILE A 323 10.41 -17.94 -2.93
N ILE A 324 9.20 -17.81 -3.51
CA ILE A 324 8.23 -16.76 -3.15
C ILE A 324 7.82 -16.86 -1.68
N LYS A 325 7.59 -18.08 -1.17
CA LYS A 325 7.24 -18.30 0.23
C LYS A 325 8.35 -17.83 1.16
N ASN A 326 9.61 -18.10 0.81
CA ASN A 326 10.76 -17.65 1.59
C ASN A 326 10.90 -16.12 1.53
N MET A 327 10.69 -15.51 0.36
CA MET A 327 10.67 -14.05 0.23
C MET A 327 9.62 -13.40 1.14
N ARG A 328 8.43 -13.99 1.29
CA ARG A 328 7.40 -13.45 2.21
C ARG A 328 7.84 -13.45 3.67
N ILE A 329 8.69 -14.39 4.07
CA ILE A 329 9.28 -14.42 5.41
C ILE A 329 10.22 -13.23 5.56
N GLU A 330 11.09 -12.99 4.58
CA GLU A 330 12.00 -11.84 4.57
C GLU A 330 11.26 -10.50 4.55
N GLU A 331 10.16 -10.39 3.79
CA GLU A 331 9.28 -9.22 3.81
C GLU A 331 8.68 -9.02 5.19
N TYR A 332 8.18 -10.07 5.84
CA TYR A 332 7.63 -9.99 7.20
C TYR A 332 8.67 -9.54 8.23
N ASP A 333 9.90 -10.06 8.15
CA ASP A 333 10.97 -9.66 9.06
C ASP A 333 11.42 -8.22 8.79
N SER A 334 11.50 -7.79 7.52
CA SER A 334 11.78 -6.39 7.17
C SER A 334 10.72 -5.41 7.71
N LEU A 335 9.46 -5.85 7.85
CA LEU A 335 8.37 -5.05 8.42
C LEU A 335 8.46 -4.90 9.94
N LYS A 336 9.04 -5.88 10.67
CA LYS A 336 9.30 -5.76 12.11
C LYS A 336 10.37 -4.71 12.43
N ILE A 337 11.30 -4.53 11.51
CA ILE A 337 12.49 -3.68 11.63
C ILE A 337 12.15 -2.19 11.37
N GLY A 338 10.93 -1.89 10.95
CA GLY A 338 10.58 -0.58 10.40
C GLY A 338 9.78 0.33 11.31
N ARG A 339 10.33 0.77 12.46
CA ARG A 339 9.88 2.01 13.14
C ARG A 339 11.00 2.58 14.00
N ARG A 340 11.82 3.52 13.53
CA ARG A 340 12.48 4.54 14.36
C ARG A 340 12.70 5.77 13.49
N GLY A 341 12.33 6.94 13.99
CA GLY A 341 12.44 8.22 13.29
C GLY A 341 13.13 9.23 14.19
N ILE A 342 13.82 10.18 13.57
CA ILE A 342 14.38 11.35 14.22
C ILE A 342 13.21 12.26 14.59
N VAL A 343 13.04 12.58 15.87
CA VAL A 343 12.10 13.62 16.33
C VAL A 343 12.92 14.85 16.69
N LEU A 344 12.50 16.01 16.22
CA LEU A 344 13.13 17.26 16.63
C LEU A 344 12.91 17.44 18.14
N GLU A 345 13.99 17.62 18.91
CA GLU A 345 13.92 17.90 20.35
C GLU A 345 13.26 19.26 20.62
N TYR A 346 13.28 20.13 19.61
CA TYR A 346 12.79 21.49 19.66
C TYR A 346 11.81 21.72 18.50
N ASP A 347 10.62 22.24 18.82
CA ASP A 347 9.73 22.73 17.78
C ASP A 347 10.14 24.17 17.42
N ILE A 348 10.66 24.36 16.20
CA ILE A 348 11.02 25.70 15.69
C ILE A 348 9.84 26.65 15.55
N ASN A 349 8.60 26.17 15.73
CA ASN A 349 7.40 27.00 15.82
C ASN A 349 6.99 27.29 17.28
N ASN A 350 7.65 26.68 18.26
CA ASN A 350 7.45 26.92 19.69
C ASN A 350 8.39 28.04 20.17
N LEU A 351 7.79 29.10 20.71
CA LEU A 351 8.50 30.30 21.18
C LEU A 351 9.47 30.02 22.34
N ASP A 352 9.14 29.04 23.20
CA ASP A 352 9.98 28.66 24.33
C ASP A 352 11.23 27.91 23.86
N ASP A 353 11.09 27.05 22.86
CA ASP A 353 12.20 26.32 22.27
C ASP A 353 13.11 27.25 21.46
N ILE A 354 12.55 28.20 20.70
CA ILE A 354 13.31 29.29 20.07
C ILE A 354 14.14 30.04 21.12
N GLN A 355 13.55 30.37 22.27
CA GLN A 355 14.27 31.05 23.35
C GLN A 355 15.39 30.19 23.93
N LYS A 356 15.17 28.89 24.16
CA LYS A 356 16.19 27.96 24.66
C LYS A 356 17.38 27.86 23.69
N ILE A 357 17.12 27.64 22.40
CA ILE A 357 18.16 27.57 21.35
C ILE A 357 18.95 28.89 21.32
N TYR A 358 18.26 30.04 21.37
CA TYR A 358 18.91 31.34 21.37
C TYR A 358 19.85 31.52 22.57
N GLN A 359 19.37 31.16 23.76
CA GLN A 359 20.15 31.22 24.99
C GLN A 359 21.36 30.29 24.93
N GLN A 360 21.19 29.06 24.42
CA GLN A 360 22.28 28.12 24.23
C GLN A 360 23.35 28.68 23.29
N LEU A 361 22.99 29.36 22.18
CA LEU A 361 23.95 30.01 21.29
C LEU A 361 24.73 31.12 21.98
N ILE A 362 24.06 32.09 22.59
CA ILE A 362 24.73 33.30 23.12
C ILE A 362 25.62 33.01 24.34
N LEU A 363 25.43 31.87 25.01
CA LEU A 363 26.26 31.42 26.13
C LEU A 363 27.55 30.74 25.69
N GLN A 364 27.73 30.43 24.40
CA GLN A 364 28.95 29.78 23.89
C GLN A 364 30.12 30.78 23.76
N ASP A 365 31.36 30.30 23.96
CA ASP A 365 32.57 31.07 23.73
C ASP A 365 33.11 30.90 22.31
N LYS A 366 33.77 31.93 21.78
CA LYS A 366 34.37 31.97 20.44
C LYS A 366 35.33 30.80 20.18
N ASN A 367 36.00 30.29 21.22
CA ASN A 367 36.99 29.22 21.08
C ASN A 367 36.40 27.81 21.30
N SER A 368 35.10 27.68 21.59
CA SER A 368 34.46 26.40 21.92
C SER A 368 32.99 26.35 21.51
N LEU A 369 32.69 26.80 20.28
CA LEU A 369 31.36 26.64 19.70
C LEU A 369 31.07 25.15 19.51
N LYS A 370 29.90 24.72 20.01
CA LYS A 370 29.34 23.39 19.84
C LYS A 370 28.06 23.50 19.05
N SER A 371 27.86 22.55 18.13
CA SER A 371 26.60 22.47 17.39
C SER A 371 25.44 22.32 18.37
N ILE A 372 24.33 22.99 18.07
CA ILE A 372 23.11 22.79 18.85
C ILE A 372 22.46 21.51 18.35
N ASP A 373 22.28 20.60 19.29
CA ASP A 373 21.54 19.38 19.05
C ASP A 373 20.06 19.73 18.85
N LEU A 374 19.52 19.43 17.66
CA LEU A 374 18.14 19.73 17.32
C LEU A 374 17.23 18.49 17.39
N VAL A 375 17.78 17.36 17.79
CA VAL A 375 17.15 16.04 17.65
C VAL A 375 17.20 15.30 18.99
N SER A 376 16.05 14.80 19.42
CA SER A 376 15.94 13.81 20.49
C SER A 376 15.54 12.49 19.85
N GLU A 377 16.33 11.45 20.04
CA GLU A 377 16.00 10.14 19.49
C GLU A 377 14.87 9.48 20.29
N VAL A 378 13.83 9.03 19.57
CA VAL A 378 12.76 8.21 20.15
C VAL A 378 13.04 6.76 19.81
N ASP A 379 13.38 5.97 20.83
CA ASP A 379 13.28 4.52 20.80
C ASP A 379 11.81 4.13 20.55
N ALA A 380 11.49 3.59 19.37
CA ALA A 380 10.13 3.13 19.10
C ALA A 380 9.70 1.90 19.92
N LEU A 381 10.52 1.44 20.87
CA LEU A 381 10.08 0.44 21.83
C LEU A 381 9.31 1.03 23.01
N ILE A 382 9.39 2.34 23.29
CA ILE A 382 8.75 2.90 24.48
C ILE A 382 8.32 4.36 24.19
N ALA A 383 7.13 4.51 23.62
CA ALA A 383 6.25 5.63 23.98
C ALA A 383 5.38 5.20 25.19
N ILE A 384 6.01 4.58 26.19
CA ILE A 384 5.37 4.23 27.46
C ILE A 384 6.16 4.98 28.52
N ASP A 385 5.65 6.16 28.87
CA ASP A 385 5.93 6.84 30.13
C ASP A 385 7.39 7.31 30.33
N ASP A 386 7.56 8.63 30.47
CA ASP A 386 8.84 9.26 30.79
C ASP A 386 9.44 8.70 32.09
N GLU A 387 8.60 8.20 33.00
CA GLU A 387 9.01 7.62 34.29
C GLU A 387 9.68 6.25 34.14
N LEU A 388 9.26 5.43 33.17
CA LEU A 388 9.83 4.10 32.89
C LEU A 388 11.20 4.22 32.21
N THR A 389 11.33 5.17 31.29
CA THR A 389 12.59 5.46 30.59
C THR A 389 13.68 5.88 31.58
N GLU A 390 13.32 6.69 32.58
CA GLU A 390 14.24 7.14 33.63
C GLU A 390 14.58 6.05 34.65
N GLN A 391 13.67 5.09 34.88
CA GLN A 391 13.97 3.89 35.67
C GLN A 391 14.99 2.96 34.98
N LEU A 392 14.88 2.79 33.66
CA LEU A 392 15.80 1.95 32.88
C LEU A 392 17.22 2.55 32.77
N ARG A 393 17.33 3.88 32.77
CA ARG A 393 18.64 4.57 32.91
C ARG A 393 19.26 4.37 34.29
N LYS A 394 18.43 4.38 35.35
CA LYS A 394 18.87 4.15 36.73
C LYS A 394 19.24 2.69 37.02
N SER A 395 18.64 1.73 36.32
CA SER A 395 18.97 0.30 36.44
C SER A 395 20.26 -0.08 35.69
N GLY A 396 20.76 0.78 34.80
CA GLY A 396 21.97 0.54 34.01
C GLY A 396 21.72 -0.34 32.77
N ASP A 397 20.46 -0.59 32.43
CA ASP A 397 20.07 -1.35 31.23
C ASP A 397 20.17 -0.51 29.94
N ILE A 398 20.27 0.81 30.08
CA ILE A 398 20.57 1.76 28.99
C ILE A 398 21.81 2.59 29.39
N PRO A 399 22.85 2.69 28.54
CA PRO A 399 24.05 3.48 28.83
C PRO A 399 23.74 4.96 29.08
N ALA A 400 24.57 5.63 29.87
CA ALA A 400 24.35 7.02 30.28
C ALA A 400 24.92 8.06 29.31
N ASP A 401 25.80 7.69 28.37
CA ASP A 401 26.46 8.63 27.46
C ASP A 401 26.13 8.39 25.97
N LYS A 402 25.92 9.51 25.27
CA LYS A 402 25.41 9.61 23.90
C LYS A 402 26.31 8.92 22.86
N LYS A 403 27.63 8.86 23.10
CA LYS A 403 28.60 8.24 22.20
C LYS A 403 28.50 6.72 22.20
N THR A 404 28.29 6.11 23.37
CA THR A 404 28.13 4.66 23.51
C THR A 404 26.77 4.17 23.05
N ILE A 405 25.72 4.99 23.15
CA ILE A 405 24.40 4.69 22.55
C ILE A 405 24.49 4.68 21.03
N ASN A 406 25.18 5.63 20.40
CA ASN A 406 25.37 5.65 18.94
C ASN A 406 26.28 4.51 18.46
N GLU A 407 27.36 4.20 19.19
CA GLU A 407 28.18 3.02 18.92
C GLU A 407 27.37 1.73 19.10
N ILE A 408 26.45 1.66 20.07
CA ILE A 408 25.51 0.55 20.24
C ILE A 408 24.45 0.56 19.14
N GLN A 409 23.92 1.69 18.65
CA GLN A 409 22.96 1.73 17.54
C GLN A 409 23.59 1.30 16.21
N ASP A 410 24.83 1.71 15.95
CA ASP A 410 25.64 1.20 14.86
C ASP A 410 25.96 -0.27 15.07
N LEU A 411 26.31 -0.67 16.30
CA LEU A 411 26.53 -2.07 16.65
C LEU A 411 25.24 -2.90 16.66
N THR A 412 24.05 -2.32 16.80
CA THR A 412 22.74 -3.03 16.84
C THR A 412 22.15 -3.11 15.44
N SER A 413 22.35 -2.08 14.63
CA SER A 413 22.17 -2.12 13.17
C SER A 413 23.21 -3.00 12.47
N LYS A 414 24.36 -3.25 13.13
CA LYS A 414 25.37 -4.27 12.77
C LYS A 414 25.16 -5.63 13.49
N SER A 415 24.49 -5.70 14.65
CA SER A 415 24.31 -6.95 15.43
C SER A 415 23.08 -7.70 14.98
N ASP A 416 22.00 -6.98 14.66
CA ASP A 416 21.00 -7.43 13.69
C ASP A 416 21.47 -6.89 12.34
N ASP A 417 22.39 -7.59 11.70
CA ASP A 417 22.90 -7.19 10.38
C ASP A 417 21.73 -7.12 9.39
N LEU A 418 21.18 -5.93 9.21
CA LEU A 418 20.01 -5.66 8.37
C LEU A 418 20.28 -5.98 6.89
N THR A 419 21.55 -6.18 6.53
CA THR A 419 21.96 -6.64 5.21
C THR A 419 21.81 -8.15 5.06
N LEU A 420 21.92 -8.90 6.17
CA LEU A 420 21.84 -10.35 6.18
C LEU A 420 20.39 -10.85 6.05
N PRO A 421 20.15 -11.88 5.22
CA PRO A 421 18.86 -12.53 5.12
C PRO A 421 18.56 -13.39 6.35
N ALA A 422 17.28 -13.45 6.73
CA ALA A 422 16.80 -14.37 7.77
C ALA A 422 16.95 -15.84 7.34
N MET A 423 16.96 -16.11 6.03
CA MET A 423 17.07 -17.43 5.44
C MET A 423 18.47 -17.74 4.90
N LYS A 424 18.89 -19.00 5.04
CA LYS A 424 20.17 -19.48 4.48
C LYS A 424 20.10 -19.57 2.95
N GLU A 425 21.11 -19.01 2.26
CA GLU A 425 21.28 -19.05 0.80
C GLU A 425 21.17 -20.46 0.21
N SER A 426 21.78 -21.45 0.88
CA SER A 426 21.74 -22.87 0.52
C SER A 426 20.34 -23.45 0.25
N ARG A 427 19.28 -22.90 0.86
CA ARG A 427 17.89 -23.33 0.65
C ARG A 427 17.25 -22.79 -0.64
N ILE A 428 17.92 -21.89 -1.35
CA ILE A 428 17.45 -21.25 -2.60
C ILE A 428 18.32 -21.67 -3.79
N ILE A 429 19.59 -22.01 -3.54
CA ILE A 429 20.55 -22.44 -4.57
C ILE A 429 20.05 -23.63 -5.38
N GLU A 430 19.49 -24.65 -4.73
CA GLU A 430 19.05 -25.87 -5.41
C GLU A 430 17.87 -25.58 -6.36
N GLN A 431 16.95 -24.73 -5.94
CA GLN A 431 15.80 -24.30 -6.71
C GLN A 431 16.24 -23.47 -7.93
N LEU A 432 17.17 -22.53 -7.74
CA LEU A 432 17.71 -21.73 -8.85
C LEU A 432 18.49 -22.58 -9.85
N LYS A 433 19.33 -23.52 -9.39
CA LYS A 433 20.05 -24.45 -10.27
C LYS A 433 19.09 -25.26 -11.13
N PHE A 434 18.00 -25.77 -10.54
CA PHE A 434 16.98 -26.49 -11.28
C PHE A 434 16.32 -25.60 -12.35
N LEU A 435 15.92 -24.38 -12.00
CA LEU A 435 15.30 -23.44 -12.95
C LEU A 435 16.23 -23.06 -14.10
N LYS A 436 17.51 -22.83 -13.82
CA LYS A 436 18.54 -22.54 -14.83
C LYS A 436 18.75 -23.70 -15.80
N GLN A 437 18.66 -24.94 -15.34
CA GLN A 437 18.78 -26.12 -16.20
C GLN A 437 17.60 -26.24 -17.19
N LEU A 438 16.41 -25.76 -16.82
CA LEU A 438 15.24 -25.80 -17.69
C LEU A 438 15.32 -24.82 -18.87
N GLU A 439 16.07 -23.72 -18.73
CA GLU A 439 16.32 -22.78 -19.83
C GLU A 439 16.96 -23.45 -21.05
N LEU A 440 17.74 -24.52 -20.83
CA LEU A 440 18.52 -25.20 -21.87
C LEU A 440 17.71 -26.23 -22.68
N THR A 441 16.38 -26.27 -22.54
CA THR A 441 15.51 -27.25 -23.23
C THR A 441 14.56 -26.54 -24.22
N ASP A 442 14.70 -26.86 -25.51
CA ASP A 442 14.34 -26.00 -26.66
C ASP A 442 12.84 -25.73 -26.89
N GLU A 443 11.90 -26.48 -26.30
CA GLU A 443 10.48 -26.34 -26.67
C GLU A 443 9.74 -25.17 -25.97
N ARG A 444 10.26 -24.64 -24.85
CA ARG A 444 9.60 -23.58 -24.05
C ARG A 444 10.56 -22.56 -23.46
N PHE A 445 11.63 -22.26 -24.20
CA PHE A 445 12.72 -21.37 -23.79
C PHE A 445 12.23 -20.09 -23.09
N LEU A 446 11.32 -19.32 -23.69
CA LEU A 446 10.86 -18.03 -23.14
C LEU A 446 10.10 -18.16 -21.82
N ILE A 447 9.31 -19.22 -21.64
CA ILE A 447 8.55 -19.43 -20.39
C ILE A 447 9.49 -19.88 -19.27
N ASN A 448 10.44 -20.76 -19.58
CA ASN A 448 11.45 -21.22 -18.61
C ASN A 448 12.37 -20.06 -18.19
N LEU A 449 12.78 -19.24 -19.17
CA LEU A 449 13.54 -18.01 -18.94
C LEU A 449 12.76 -17.03 -18.04
N LEU A 450 11.46 -16.85 -18.26
CA LEU A 450 10.61 -16.02 -17.40
C LEU A 450 10.58 -16.53 -15.95
N LEU A 451 10.38 -17.84 -15.74
CA LEU A 451 10.36 -18.45 -14.40
C LEU A 451 11.71 -18.27 -13.69
N HIS A 452 12.82 -18.52 -14.39
CA HIS A 452 14.15 -18.34 -13.84
C HIS A 452 14.42 -16.85 -13.53
N THR A 453 14.03 -15.94 -14.42
CA THR A 453 14.17 -14.48 -14.21
C THR A 453 13.41 -14.00 -12.97
N LYS A 454 12.18 -14.50 -12.74
CA LYS A 454 11.42 -14.23 -11.51
C LYS A 454 12.18 -14.73 -10.28
N ALA A 455 12.70 -15.96 -10.34
CA ALA A 455 13.45 -16.55 -9.26
C ALA A 455 14.74 -15.77 -8.95
N LEU A 456 15.49 -15.35 -9.98
CA LEU A 456 16.67 -14.50 -9.83
C LEU A 456 16.32 -13.16 -9.19
N THR A 457 15.23 -12.53 -9.63
CA THR A 457 14.75 -11.26 -9.06
C THR A 457 14.41 -11.40 -7.57
N PHE A 458 13.72 -12.47 -7.19
CA PHE A 458 13.42 -12.77 -5.77
C PHE A 458 14.66 -13.13 -4.97
N ALA A 459 15.64 -13.81 -5.56
CA ALA A 459 16.90 -14.08 -4.91
C ALA A 459 17.70 -12.79 -4.66
N VAL A 460 17.78 -11.89 -5.66
CA VAL A 460 18.38 -10.56 -5.50
C VAL A 460 17.64 -9.75 -4.42
N ALA A 461 16.31 -9.87 -4.32
CA ALA A 461 15.56 -9.24 -3.24
C ALA A 461 16.03 -9.69 -1.86
N MET A 462 16.23 -11.00 -1.67
CA MET A 462 16.58 -11.58 -0.38
C MET A 462 18.08 -11.43 -0.05
N PHE A 463 18.97 -11.45 -1.04
CA PHE A 463 20.41 -11.57 -0.83
C PHE A 463 21.25 -10.43 -1.42
N GLY A 464 20.64 -9.55 -2.22
CA GLY A 464 21.36 -8.52 -2.98
C GLY A 464 22.22 -9.12 -4.11
N PHE A 465 23.06 -8.28 -4.71
CA PHE A 465 24.01 -8.70 -5.77
C PHE A 465 25.35 -9.21 -5.22
N ASN A 466 25.63 -8.98 -3.93
CA ASN A 466 26.91 -9.33 -3.29
C ASN A 466 26.89 -10.68 -2.57
N SER A 467 25.90 -11.53 -2.87
CA SER A 467 25.77 -12.88 -2.31
C SER A 467 26.99 -13.74 -2.60
N SER A 468 27.59 -14.32 -1.54
CA SER A 468 28.82 -15.11 -1.65
C SER A 468 28.59 -16.52 -2.23
N GLU A 469 27.40 -17.11 -2.02
CA GLU A 469 27.06 -18.43 -2.56
C GLU A 469 26.33 -18.35 -3.91
N LEU A 470 25.34 -17.44 -4.04
CA LEU A 470 24.52 -17.35 -5.26
C LEU A 470 25.23 -16.66 -6.43
N LYS A 471 26.08 -15.66 -6.14
CA LYS A 471 26.89 -14.93 -7.14
C LYS A 471 26.09 -14.42 -8.35
N ILE A 472 24.84 -14.01 -8.12
CA ILE A 472 23.97 -13.47 -9.18
C ILE A 472 24.56 -12.15 -9.64
N THR A 473 24.93 -12.06 -10.91
CA THR A 473 25.51 -10.82 -11.45
C THR A 473 24.44 -9.89 -12.00
N ARG A 474 24.68 -8.58 -11.93
CA ARG A 474 23.86 -7.56 -12.61
C ARG A 474 23.68 -7.88 -14.10
N VAL A 475 24.75 -8.32 -14.76
CA VAL A 475 24.76 -8.62 -16.20
C VAL A 475 23.85 -9.81 -16.51
N GLU A 476 23.87 -10.85 -15.68
CA GLU A 476 22.99 -12.00 -15.83
C GLU A 476 21.51 -11.60 -15.79
N LEU A 477 21.09 -10.86 -14.75
CA LEU A 477 19.70 -10.42 -14.62
C LEU A 477 19.27 -9.52 -15.79
N LEU A 478 20.12 -8.57 -16.19
CA LEU A 478 19.83 -7.69 -17.32
C LEU A 478 19.65 -8.45 -18.63
N ASN A 479 20.57 -9.37 -18.93
CA ASN A 479 20.50 -10.18 -20.15
C ASN A 479 19.21 -10.99 -20.21
N HIS A 480 18.78 -11.58 -19.10
CA HIS A 480 17.53 -12.36 -19.06
C HIS A 480 16.32 -11.48 -19.37
N ILE A 481 16.25 -10.28 -18.79
CA ILE A 481 15.14 -9.36 -18.99
C ILE A 481 15.19 -8.67 -20.37
N ASP A 482 16.37 -8.56 -20.98
CA ASP A 482 16.52 -8.10 -22.36
C ASP A 482 16.03 -9.10 -23.40
N VAL A 483 16.20 -10.40 -23.13
CA VAL A 483 15.66 -11.46 -23.98
C VAL A 483 14.14 -11.55 -23.84
N ILE A 484 13.58 -11.30 -22.66
CA ILE A 484 12.12 -11.24 -22.43
C ILE A 484 11.56 -9.94 -23.03
N SER A 485 11.13 -10.00 -24.29
CA SER A 485 10.57 -8.86 -25.04
C SER A 485 9.03 -8.89 -25.16
N GLU A 486 8.40 -10.02 -24.85
CA GLU A 486 6.94 -10.15 -24.92
C GLU A 486 6.23 -9.35 -23.82
N ARG A 487 5.38 -8.40 -24.22
CA ARG A 487 4.67 -7.51 -23.30
C ARG A 487 3.96 -8.23 -22.14
N LYS A 488 3.33 -9.39 -22.39
CA LYS A 488 2.66 -10.18 -21.34
C LYS A 488 3.65 -10.74 -20.31
N MET A 489 4.81 -11.22 -20.75
CA MET A 489 5.85 -11.74 -19.86
C MET A 489 6.52 -10.64 -19.06
N ILE A 490 6.77 -9.48 -19.67
CA ILE A 490 7.33 -8.34 -18.94
C ILE A 490 6.34 -7.84 -17.87
N ILE A 491 5.03 -7.89 -18.13
CA ILE A 491 3.99 -7.59 -17.14
C ILE A 491 4.13 -8.50 -15.90
N GLU A 492 4.45 -9.78 -16.08
CA GLU A 492 4.62 -10.71 -14.96
C GLU A 492 5.90 -10.50 -14.14
N LEU A 493 6.86 -9.73 -14.64
CA LEU A 493 8.10 -9.39 -13.91
C LEU A 493 7.94 -8.19 -12.99
N ILE A 494 6.87 -7.40 -13.15
CA ILE A 494 6.74 -6.12 -12.44
C ILE A 494 6.54 -6.31 -10.94
N ASP A 495 5.62 -7.20 -10.55
CA ASP A 495 5.40 -7.52 -9.13
C ASP A 495 6.68 -8.04 -8.45
N PRO A 496 7.40 -9.02 -9.03
CA PRO A 496 8.71 -9.42 -8.54
C PRO A 496 9.71 -8.28 -8.35
N ILE A 497 9.85 -7.40 -9.36
CA ILE A 497 10.82 -6.28 -9.31
C ILE A 497 10.42 -5.26 -8.24
N ILE A 498 9.14 -4.88 -8.15
CA ILE A 498 8.67 -3.93 -7.13
C ILE A 498 8.90 -4.49 -5.73
N ARG A 499 8.55 -5.75 -5.49
CA ARG A 499 8.78 -6.40 -4.19
C ARG A 499 10.28 -6.48 -3.87
N ALA A 500 11.12 -6.74 -4.88
CA ALA A 500 12.58 -6.73 -4.73
C ALA A 500 13.13 -5.35 -4.35
N ILE A 501 12.73 -4.30 -5.06
CA ILE A 501 13.08 -2.90 -4.72
C ILE A 501 12.65 -2.58 -3.30
N THR A 502 11.41 -2.95 -2.93
CA THR A 502 10.85 -2.68 -1.60
C THR A 502 11.71 -3.30 -0.51
N LEU A 503 12.02 -4.60 -0.65
CA LEU A 503 12.79 -5.34 0.34
C LEU A 503 14.23 -4.83 0.44
N ARG A 504 14.88 -4.53 -0.70
CA ARG A 504 16.23 -3.95 -0.69
C ARG A 504 16.27 -2.55 -0.10
N ALA A 505 15.25 -1.73 -0.34
CA ALA A 505 15.13 -0.42 0.28
C ALA A 505 14.92 -0.54 1.80
N ALA A 506 14.10 -1.49 2.25
CA ALA A 506 13.92 -1.78 3.68
C ALA A 506 15.22 -2.23 4.37
N ARG A 507 16.10 -2.90 3.61
CA ARG A 507 17.43 -3.34 4.03
C ARG A 507 18.56 -2.36 3.68
N LEU A 508 18.22 -1.14 3.28
CA LEU A 508 19.17 -0.04 3.07
C LEU A 508 20.25 -0.29 1.99
N ASP A 509 20.01 -1.20 1.05
CA ASP A 509 20.93 -1.50 -0.05
C ASP A 509 20.59 -0.67 -1.29
N GLY A 510 21.22 0.49 -1.35
CA GLY A 510 21.01 1.46 -2.42
C GLY A 510 21.50 0.97 -3.79
N GLU A 511 22.55 0.15 -3.85
CA GLU A 511 23.09 -0.33 -5.13
C GLU A 511 22.10 -1.24 -5.83
N ALA A 512 21.57 -2.24 -5.11
CA ALA A 512 20.58 -3.14 -5.67
C ALA A 512 19.29 -2.40 -6.04
N VAL A 513 18.85 -1.46 -5.20
CA VAL A 513 17.69 -0.61 -5.50
C VAL A 513 17.90 0.17 -6.79
N ASN A 514 19.02 0.89 -6.94
CA ASN A 514 19.31 1.68 -8.14
C ASN A 514 19.28 0.82 -9.42
N ILE A 515 19.89 -0.37 -9.38
CA ILE A 515 19.90 -1.31 -10.52
C ILE A 515 18.48 -1.77 -10.87
N LEU A 516 17.73 -2.26 -9.89
CA LEU A 516 16.37 -2.78 -10.09
C LEU A 516 15.39 -1.69 -10.52
N PHE A 517 15.57 -0.46 -10.03
CA PHE A 517 14.73 0.69 -10.39
C PHE A 517 15.01 1.16 -11.83
N LYS A 518 16.28 1.27 -12.23
CA LYS A 518 16.67 1.58 -13.62
C LYS A 518 16.10 0.55 -14.60
N LEU A 519 16.14 -0.72 -14.21
CA LEU A 519 15.54 -1.83 -14.96
C LEU A 519 14.01 -1.69 -15.10
N LEU A 520 13.33 -1.37 -13.99
CA LEU A 520 11.89 -1.14 -13.99
C LEU A 520 11.52 0.01 -14.94
N ASN A 521 12.28 1.11 -14.89
CA ASN A 521 12.03 2.31 -15.67
C ASN A 521 12.41 2.18 -17.15
N SER A 522 13.44 1.39 -17.50
CA SER A 522 13.91 1.22 -18.88
C SER A 522 12.95 0.42 -19.76
N LYS A 523 12.19 -0.50 -19.16
CA LYS A 523 11.25 -1.37 -19.90
C LYS A 523 9.90 -0.71 -20.20
N GLY A 524 9.71 0.56 -19.82
CA GLY A 524 8.50 1.34 -20.14
C GLY A 524 7.21 0.72 -19.57
N LEU A 525 7.33 -0.04 -18.50
CA LEU A 525 6.26 -0.87 -17.97
C LEU A 525 5.28 -0.02 -17.17
N LYS A 526 4.26 0.50 -17.86
CA LYS A 526 3.11 1.14 -17.21
C LYS A 526 2.45 0.13 -16.26
N PHE A 527 2.65 0.25 -14.95
CA PHE A 527 1.98 -0.62 -13.97
C PHE A 527 1.43 0.07 -12.73
N LEU A 528 0.53 -0.70 -12.09
CA LEU A 528 -0.70 -0.30 -11.42
C LEU A 528 -0.52 0.50 -10.12
N PRO A 529 -1.33 1.56 -9.90
CA PRO A 529 -1.51 2.25 -8.61
C PRO A 529 -1.68 1.33 -7.39
N LYS A 530 -2.13 0.08 -7.60
CA LYS A 530 -2.38 -0.90 -6.55
C LYS A 530 -1.13 -1.31 -5.75
N TYR A 531 0.06 -1.28 -6.36
CA TYR A 531 1.29 -1.73 -5.70
C TYR A 531 1.98 -0.65 -4.86
N TYR A 532 1.78 0.63 -5.18
CA TYR A 532 2.37 1.75 -4.40
C TYR A 532 1.79 1.85 -2.98
N LYS A 533 0.54 1.40 -2.79
CA LYS A 533 -0.12 1.32 -1.47
C LYS A 533 0.21 0.03 -0.71
N GLN A 534 0.82 -0.94 -1.39
CA GLN A 534 1.20 -2.22 -0.79
C GLN A 534 2.67 -2.15 -0.37
N TYR A 535 3.03 -2.93 0.64
CA TYR A 535 4.42 -3.14 1.08
C TYR A 535 5.19 -1.89 1.55
N ASN A 536 4.51 -0.77 1.85
CA ASN A 536 5.17 0.47 2.28
C ASN A 536 6.25 0.96 1.30
N PHE A 537 6.08 0.71 -0.01
CA PHE A 537 7.08 0.96 -1.07
C PHE A 537 7.75 2.33 -0.97
N ILE A 538 6.95 3.40 -1.00
CA ILE A 538 7.46 4.78 -0.94
C ILE A 538 8.14 5.07 0.39
N GLN A 539 7.61 4.56 1.50
CA GLN A 539 8.17 4.79 2.84
C GLN A 539 9.55 4.14 2.97
N ASN A 540 9.72 2.92 2.46
CA ASN A 540 11.01 2.23 2.44
C ASN A 540 12.03 2.95 1.54
N LEU A 541 11.60 3.50 0.40
CA LEU A 541 12.47 4.32 -0.45
C LEU A 541 12.88 5.63 0.22
N MET A 542 11.97 6.31 0.92
CA MET A 542 12.31 7.52 1.68
C MET A 542 13.28 7.21 2.82
N ARG A 543 13.08 6.07 3.51
CA ARG A 543 14.02 5.59 4.54
C ARG A 543 15.40 5.33 3.96
N LEU A 544 15.49 4.71 2.78
CA LEU A 544 16.75 4.51 2.08
C LEU A 544 17.41 5.85 1.71
N LEU A 545 16.66 6.81 1.16
CA LEU A 545 17.21 8.14 0.84
C LEU A 545 17.74 8.85 2.09
N SER A 546 16.99 8.79 3.20
CA SER A 546 17.41 9.33 4.50
C SER A 546 18.71 8.66 4.96
N TYR A 547 18.80 7.33 4.92
CA TYR A 547 20.03 6.59 5.22
C TYR A 547 21.22 6.97 4.32
N LEU A 548 21.04 7.03 3.00
CA LEU A 548 22.10 7.42 2.07
C LEU A 548 22.58 8.85 2.31
N ALA A 549 21.67 9.74 2.71
CA ALA A 549 22.00 11.11 3.08
C ALA A 549 22.86 11.14 4.36
N ARG A 550 22.50 10.35 5.38
CA ARG A 550 23.27 10.21 6.63
C ARG A 550 24.68 9.67 6.40
N GLN A 551 24.80 8.65 5.55
CA GLN A 551 26.08 8.05 5.18
C GLN A 551 26.90 8.91 4.20
N GLY A 552 26.32 10.02 3.69
CA GLY A 552 26.97 10.89 2.73
C GLY A 552 27.20 10.27 1.34
N GLN A 553 26.40 9.26 0.95
CA GLN A 553 26.44 8.60 -0.36
C GLN A 553 25.63 9.39 -1.41
N ILE A 554 26.08 10.59 -1.73
CA ILE A 554 25.31 11.59 -2.48
C ILE A 554 25.02 11.14 -3.92
N ASP A 555 26.00 10.54 -4.62
CA ASP A 555 25.81 10.12 -6.01
C ASP A 555 24.70 9.05 -6.11
N LEU A 556 24.73 8.06 -5.22
CA LEU A 556 23.73 7.00 -5.17
C LEU A 556 22.36 7.53 -4.75
N LEU A 557 22.32 8.48 -3.80
CA LEU A 557 21.10 9.18 -3.41
C LEU A 557 20.47 9.92 -4.60
N ILE A 558 21.26 10.68 -5.36
CA ILE A 558 20.79 11.44 -6.53
C ILE A 558 20.27 10.49 -7.61
N ASP A 559 20.97 9.39 -7.87
CA ASP A 559 20.54 8.35 -8.80
C ASP A 559 19.15 7.81 -8.43
N ILE A 560 18.97 7.39 -7.17
CA ILE A 560 17.70 6.82 -6.70
C ILE A 560 16.59 7.88 -6.68
N LYS A 561 16.89 9.11 -6.24
CA LYS A 561 15.96 10.26 -6.30
C LYS A 561 15.44 10.44 -7.73
N ASN A 562 16.33 10.53 -8.70
CA ASN A 562 15.97 10.80 -10.09
C ASN A 562 15.10 9.67 -10.67
N GLU A 563 15.41 8.42 -10.32
CA GLU A 563 14.57 7.28 -10.71
C GLU A 563 13.18 7.32 -10.04
N ILE A 564 13.08 7.77 -8.77
CA ILE A 564 11.79 7.98 -8.08
C ILE A 564 10.98 9.10 -8.72
N GLU A 565 11.59 10.24 -9.08
CA GLU A 565 10.91 11.35 -9.75
C GLU A 565 10.46 10.99 -11.17
N LYS A 566 11.32 10.27 -11.90
CA LYS A 566 10.95 9.68 -13.20
C LYS A 566 9.77 8.74 -13.03
N ALA A 567 9.77 7.93 -11.97
CA ALA A 567 8.61 7.11 -11.65
C ALA A 567 7.38 7.93 -11.31
N ASN A 568 7.52 8.99 -10.53
CA ASN A 568 6.40 9.83 -10.15
C ASN A 568 5.74 10.50 -11.35
N SER A 569 6.55 11.10 -12.22
CA SER A 569 6.09 11.84 -13.40
C SER A 569 5.40 10.95 -14.44
N ILE A 570 5.85 9.70 -14.59
CA ILE A 570 5.28 8.82 -15.61
C ILE A 570 4.10 8.02 -15.06
N TRP A 571 4.08 7.64 -13.77
CA TRP A 571 3.05 6.73 -13.27
C TRP A 571 2.59 6.85 -11.81
N ILE A 572 3.38 7.31 -10.83
CA ILE A 572 2.88 7.39 -9.43
C ILE A 572 1.86 8.53 -9.27
N ASN A 573 2.15 9.67 -9.88
CA ASN A 573 1.34 10.89 -9.81
C ASN A 573 0.94 11.27 -8.36
N ASP A 574 1.88 11.14 -7.44
CA ASP A 574 1.80 11.59 -6.06
C ASP A 574 2.51 12.95 -5.97
N ASP A 575 1.73 14.00 -5.80
CA ASP A 575 2.18 15.39 -5.63
C ASP A 575 3.04 15.58 -4.37
N THR A 576 2.95 14.66 -3.41
CA THR A 576 3.73 14.74 -2.17
C THR A 576 5.13 14.13 -2.27
N ILE A 577 5.52 13.49 -3.38
CA ILE A 577 6.81 12.78 -3.49
C ILE A 577 7.99 13.74 -3.35
N SER A 578 7.96 14.89 -4.03
CA SER A 578 9.05 15.87 -3.94
C SER A 578 9.21 16.35 -2.49
N LEU A 579 8.10 16.59 -1.78
CA LEU A 579 8.10 16.96 -0.37
C LEU A 579 8.66 15.85 0.53
N LYS A 580 8.30 14.59 0.29
CA LYS A 580 8.82 13.43 1.02
C LYS A 580 10.33 13.25 0.82
N ILE A 581 10.82 13.44 -0.41
CA ILE A 581 12.25 13.41 -0.73
C ILE A 581 12.99 14.52 0.04
N ALA A 582 12.46 15.75 0.00
CA ALA A 582 13.07 16.88 0.73
C ALA A 582 13.12 16.60 2.25
N ARG A 583 12.06 16.01 2.83
CA ARG A 583 12.06 15.59 4.25
C ARG A 583 13.14 14.55 4.55
N ALA A 584 13.24 13.50 3.73
CA ALA A 584 14.26 12.45 3.90
C ALA A 584 15.70 13.00 3.80
N ILE A 585 15.94 13.96 2.90
CA ILE A 585 17.25 14.62 2.79
C ILE A 585 17.52 15.50 4.02
N ASN A 586 16.51 16.23 4.53
CA ASN A 586 16.65 17.05 5.73
C ASN A 586 16.96 16.21 6.98
N GLU A 587 16.38 15.01 7.11
CA GLU A 587 16.77 14.05 8.16
C GLU A 587 18.26 13.66 8.06
N GLY A 588 18.76 13.49 6.83
CA GLY A 588 20.18 13.27 6.58
C GLY A 588 21.06 14.46 6.98
N ILE A 589 20.63 15.68 6.69
CA ILE A 589 21.33 16.93 7.06
C ILE A 589 21.40 17.09 8.59
N LEU A 590 20.30 16.76 9.28
CA LEU A 590 20.20 16.79 10.74
C LEU A 590 21.04 15.71 11.43
N SER A 591 21.33 14.61 10.73
CA SER A 591 22.15 13.53 11.27
C SER A 591 23.62 13.92 11.42
N PHE A 592 24.24 13.35 12.46
CA PHE A 592 25.64 13.56 12.80
C PHE A 592 26.61 12.71 11.96
N GLU A 593 26.17 11.61 11.34
CA GLU A 593 27.05 10.72 10.56
C GLU A 593 27.73 11.39 9.34
N ALA A 594 27.23 12.54 8.87
CA ALA A 594 27.87 13.35 7.85
C ALA A 594 28.68 14.50 8.48
N ASP A 595 29.77 14.19 9.19
CA ASP A 595 30.71 15.17 9.80
C ASP A 595 31.35 16.15 8.78
N ASP A 596 31.09 15.95 7.49
CA ASP A 596 31.62 16.74 6.40
C ASP A 596 30.60 17.80 5.95
N ILE A 597 30.85 19.05 6.33
CA ILE A 597 30.05 20.21 5.92
C ILE A 597 29.88 20.32 4.40
N ASP A 598 30.85 19.90 3.59
CA ASP A 598 30.75 19.98 2.13
C ASP A 598 29.74 18.96 1.59
N LYS A 599 29.60 17.79 2.24
CA LYS A 599 28.53 16.82 1.94
C LYS A 599 27.17 17.37 2.34
N LYS A 600 27.05 17.97 3.52
CA LYS A 600 25.79 18.60 3.96
C LYS A 600 25.36 19.75 3.04
N LEU A 601 26.31 20.59 2.60
CA LEU A 601 26.06 21.63 1.61
C LEU A 601 25.66 21.05 0.24
N SER A 602 26.15 19.87 -0.11
CA SER A 602 25.76 19.18 -1.33
C SER A 602 24.33 18.63 -1.23
N LEU A 603 23.92 18.09 -0.07
CA LEU A 603 22.52 17.73 0.21
C LEU A 603 21.59 18.96 0.16
N LEU A 604 22.02 20.08 0.75
CA LEU A 604 21.29 21.35 0.68
C LEU A 604 21.05 21.80 -0.77
N LYS A 605 22.05 21.65 -1.67
CA LYS A 605 21.88 21.95 -3.09
C LYS A 605 20.82 21.05 -3.75
N VAL A 606 20.72 19.78 -3.35
CA VAL A 606 19.66 18.89 -3.85
C VAL A 606 18.29 19.37 -3.41
N VAL A 607 18.13 19.78 -2.13
CA VAL A 607 16.87 20.36 -1.63
C VAL A 607 16.54 21.69 -2.32
N LYS A 608 17.55 22.53 -2.58
CA LYS A 608 17.41 23.78 -3.35
C LYS A 608 16.86 23.53 -4.74
N GLU A 609 17.44 22.59 -5.48
CA GLU A 609 16.98 22.27 -6.84
C GLU A 609 15.57 21.67 -6.83
N LEU A 610 15.23 20.82 -5.85
CA LEU A 610 13.86 20.33 -5.64
C LEU A 610 12.85 21.47 -5.45
N ALA A 611 13.17 22.42 -4.57
CA ALA A 611 12.34 23.59 -4.30
C ALA A 611 12.25 24.52 -5.51
N LYS A 612 13.32 24.66 -6.29
CA LYS A 612 13.35 25.50 -7.50
C LYS A 612 12.50 24.92 -8.63
N VAL A 613 12.61 23.62 -8.89
CA VAL A 613 11.81 22.93 -9.91
C VAL A 613 10.32 23.01 -9.58
N ASN A 614 9.98 22.92 -8.29
CA ASN A 614 8.60 23.01 -7.79
C ASN A 614 8.35 24.32 -7.04
N SER A 615 8.73 25.44 -7.67
CA SER A 615 8.70 26.79 -7.05
C SER A 615 7.32 27.26 -6.58
N TYR A 616 6.24 26.65 -7.08
CA TYR A 616 4.86 26.93 -6.66
C TYR A 616 4.47 26.21 -5.35
N GLU A 617 5.23 25.19 -4.91
CA GLU A 617 4.96 24.44 -3.69
C GLU A 617 5.61 25.10 -2.47
N ILE A 618 4.79 25.79 -1.66
CA ILE A 618 5.25 26.50 -0.45
C ILE A 618 5.90 25.53 0.55
N ASP A 619 5.41 24.30 0.68
CA ASP A 619 5.96 23.32 1.62
C ASP A 619 7.40 22.91 1.28
N LEU A 620 7.77 22.89 -0.01
CA LEU A 620 9.16 22.67 -0.43
C LEU A 620 10.06 23.85 -0.13
N GLN A 621 9.54 25.08 -0.30
CA GLN A 621 10.25 26.30 0.10
C GLN A 621 10.53 26.30 1.61
N ILE A 622 9.54 25.85 2.40
CA ILE A 622 9.67 25.67 3.84
C ILE A 622 10.74 24.63 4.19
N LYS A 623 10.77 23.48 3.50
CA LYS A 623 11.80 22.46 3.77
C LYS A 623 13.20 22.93 3.41
N TYR A 624 13.35 23.72 2.35
CA TYR A 624 14.64 24.30 1.99
C TYR A 624 15.15 25.30 3.05
N ILE A 625 14.30 26.21 3.53
CA ILE A 625 14.72 27.16 4.56
C ILE A 625 14.96 26.50 5.91
N GLU A 626 14.23 25.42 6.24
CA GLU A 626 14.54 24.58 7.39
C GLU A 626 15.92 23.96 7.28
N ALA A 627 16.29 23.41 6.11
CA ALA A 627 17.62 22.86 5.87
C ALA A 627 18.74 23.91 6.03
N LEU A 628 18.51 25.14 5.56
CA LEU A 628 19.43 26.27 5.78
C LEU A 628 19.60 26.55 7.28
N ASN A 629 18.49 26.64 8.01
CA ASN A 629 18.50 26.91 9.45
C ASN A 629 19.20 25.81 10.24
N PHE A 630 18.99 24.54 9.87
CA PHE A 630 19.67 23.40 10.51
C PHE A 630 21.18 23.49 10.33
N LEU A 631 21.63 23.82 9.12
CA LEU A 631 23.06 23.97 8.87
C LEU A 631 23.64 25.13 9.66
N ILE A 632 22.97 26.29 9.70
CA ILE A 632 23.40 27.46 10.49
C ILE A 632 23.61 27.10 11.98
N LEU A 633 22.84 26.17 12.52
CA LEU A 633 22.95 25.72 13.91
C LEU A 633 24.03 24.64 14.14
N ASP A 634 24.52 24.01 13.07
CA ASP A 634 25.62 23.06 13.08
C ASP A 634 26.99 23.76 13.10
N VAL A 635 27.15 24.68 14.06
CA VAL A 635 28.23 25.67 14.13
C VAL A 635 29.63 25.08 14.31
N GLU A 636 29.74 23.88 14.85
CA GLU A 636 31.02 23.20 15.13
C GLU A 636 31.76 22.79 13.85
N ASN A 637 31.01 22.54 12.76
CA ASN A 637 31.54 22.04 11.49
C ASN A 637 31.86 23.16 10.48
N PHE A 638 31.86 24.42 10.91
CA PHE A 638 32.01 25.56 10.01
C PHE A 638 33.43 26.07 9.79
N ASN A 639 33.63 26.62 8.59
CA ASN A 639 34.60 27.66 8.33
C ASN A 639 33.88 28.95 7.86
N TRP A 640 34.58 30.08 7.90
CA TRP A 640 34.03 31.39 7.54
C TRP A 640 33.36 31.45 6.15
N LYS A 641 33.88 30.67 5.20
CA LYS A 641 33.37 30.64 3.82
C LYS A 641 31.99 29.98 3.75
N ASN A 642 31.80 28.87 4.45
CA ASN A 642 30.55 28.11 4.46
C ASN A 642 29.46 28.85 5.25
N GLU A 643 29.84 29.47 6.37
CA GLU A 643 28.98 30.37 7.15
C GLU A 643 28.47 31.53 6.27
N SER A 644 29.38 32.23 5.57
CA SER A 644 29.00 33.35 4.71
C SER A 644 28.07 32.91 3.58
N TYR A 645 28.36 31.76 2.95
CA TYR A 645 27.51 31.20 1.91
C TYR A 645 26.07 30.93 2.39
N LEU A 646 25.90 30.26 3.54
CA LEU A 646 24.58 29.93 4.07
C LEU A 646 23.76 31.18 4.41
N PHE A 647 24.42 32.24 4.89
CA PHE A 647 23.76 33.50 5.21
C PHE A 647 23.36 34.30 3.98
N ASP A 648 24.24 34.39 2.98
CA ASP A 648 23.92 35.05 1.72
C ASP A 648 22.74 34.34 1.05
N GLU A 649 22.74 33.01 1.07
CA GLU A 649 21.65 32.17 0.57
C GLU A 649 20.34 32.39 1.35
N LEU A 650 20.38 32.44 2.70
CA LEU A 650 19.21 32.73 3.53
C LEU A 650 18.63 34.12 3.26
N LEU A 651 19.49 35.13 3.13
CA LEU A 651 19.09 36.52 2.84
C LEU A 651 18.47 36.65 1.44
N GLU A 652 19.10 36.04 0.43
CA GLU A 652 18.55 36.01 -0.92
C GLU A 652 17.19 35.32 -0.94
N PHE A 653 17.07 34.18 -0.27
CA PHE A 653 15.82 33.43 -0.19
C PHE A 653 14.69 34.23 0.48
N ALA A 654 14.98 34.88 1.62
CA ALA A 654 14.02 35.77 2.29
C ALA A 654 13.51 36.90 1.37
N ARG A 655 14.42 37.48 0.57
CA ARG A 655 14.08 38.56 -0.38
C ARG A 655 13.19 38.06 -1.52
N ILE A 656 13.42 36.85 -2.02
CA ILE A 656 12.59 36.25 -3.08
C ILE A 656 11.16 36.02 -2.59
N TYR A 657 10.99 35.56 -1.35
CA TYR A 657 9.70 35.18 -0.77
C TYR A 657 9.08 36.22 0.18
N ARG A 658 9.41 37.51 -0.04
CA ARG A 658 9.07 38.61 0.87
C ARG A 658 7.58 38.76 1.23
N ASN A 659 6.71 38.23 0.38
CA ASN A 659 5.26 38.30 0.54
C ASN A 659 4.63 37.02 1.16
N ASN A 660 5.46 36.12 1.70
CA ASN A 660 4.98 34.92 2.41
C ASN A 660 5.41 34.96 3.88
N GLN A 661 4.44 35.22 4.76
CA GLN A 661 4.68 35.35 6.21
C GLN A 661 5.41 34.14 6.81
N LEU A 662 5.00 32.91 6.46
CA LEU A 662 5.56 31.70 7.05
C LEU A 662 7.03 31.47 6.64
N ILE A 663 7.37 31.81 5.39
CA ILE A 663 8.74 31.75 4.90
C ILE A 663 9.58 32.85 5.56
N GLU A 664 9.07 34.08 5.66
CA GLU A 664 9.77 35.18 6.32
C GLU A 664 9.99 34.93 7.82
N GLU A 665 9.03 34.30 8.51
CA GLU A 665 9.18 33.89 9.92
C GLU A 665 10.33 32.89 10.09
N LYS A 666 10.40 31.85 9.24
CA LYS A 666 11.50 30.89 9.25
C LYS A 666 12.83 31.52 8.84
N ALA A 667 12.82 32.50 7.93
CA ALA A 667 14.01 33.26 7.57
C ALA A 667 14.53 34.09 8.74
N ALA A 668 13.63 34.78 9.43
CA ALA A 668 13.96 35.59 10.60
C ALA A 668 14.57 34.74 11.73
N LEU A 669 14.14 33.49 11.91
CA LEU A 669 14.78 32.54 12.82
C LEU A 669 16.23 32.26 12.42
N GLY A 670 16.48 31.92 11.16
CA GLY A 670 17.84 31.72 10.65
C GLY A 670 18.71 32.96 10.85
N LEU A 671 18.18 34.15 10.56
CA LEU A 671 18.87 35.43 10.77
C LEU A 671 19.15 35.69 12.26
N LEU A 672 18.26 35.29 13.16
CA LEU A 672 18.46 35.38 14.61
C LEU A 672 19.65 34.51 15.04
N TRP A 673 19.72 33.26 14.59
CA TRP A 673 20.86 32.35 14.84
C TRP A 673 22.17 32.94 14.30
N SER A 674 22.13 33.40 13.05
CA SER A 674 23.24 34.07 12.38
C SER A 674 23.75 35.28 13.16
N SER A 675 22.84 36.07 13.74
CA SER A 675 23.19 37.27 14.51
C SER A 675 23.87 36.91 15.84
N ALA A 676 23.42 35.83 16.50
CA ALA A 676 24.07 35.32 17.71
C ALA A 676 25.50 34.86 17.40
N ILE A 677 25.68 34.12 16.32
CA ILE A 677 27.01 33.66 15.86
C ILE A 677 27.91 34.84 15.51
N ALA A 678 27.42 35.81 14.73
CA ALA A 678 28.17 37.01 14.36
C ALA A 678 28.62 37.81 15.59
N ARG A 679 27.80 37.85 16.65
CA ARG A 679 28.14 38.48 17.92
C ARG A 679 29.24 37.74 18.66
N ILE A 680 29.19 36.41 18.75
CA ILE A 680 30.24 35.57 19.34
C ILE A 680 31.60 35.85 18.67
N TYR A 681 31.60 35.95 17.34
CA TYR A 681 32.79 36.29 16.56
C TYR A 681 33.17 37.77 16.53
N LYS A 682 32.40 38.66 17.18
CA LYS A 682 32.58 40.13 17.22
C LYS A 682 32.52 40.80 15.83
N GLN A 683 31.66 40.30 14.96
CA GLN A 683 31.46 40.82 13.60
C GLN A 683 30.37 41.90 13.59
N ASN A 684 30.67 43.06 14.18
CA ASN A 684 29.67 44.11 14.43
C ASN A 684 28.90 44.55 13.18
N LEU A 685 29.58 44.71 12.03
CA LEU A 685 28.93 45.10 10.78
C LEU A 685 27.91 44.06 10.28
N LYS A 686 28.25 42.77 10.40
CA LYS A 686 27.35 41.66 10.01
C LYS A 686 26.18 41.56 10.98
N TYR A 687 26.45 41.70 12.28
CA TYR A 687 25.43 41.73 13.31
C TYR A 687 24.41 42.86 13.08
N ASP A 688 24.88 44.09 12.83
CA ASP A 688 24.01 45.24 12.57
C ASP A 688 23.19 45.06 11.29
N HIS A 689 23.79 44.48 10.24
CA HIS A 689 23.09 44.17 8.99
C HIS A 689 21.96 43.15 9.22
N LEU A 690 22.26 42.01 9.87
CA LEU A 690 21.27 40.96 10.15
C LEU A 690 20.12 41.48 11.02
N LYS A 691 20.44 42.30 12.04
CA LYS A 691 19.47 42.97 12.90
C LYS A 691 18.53 43.88 12.12
N LYS A 692 19.07 44.65 11.17
CA LYS A 692 18.26 45.51 10.31
C LYS A 692 17.31 44.69 9.43
N GLU A 693 17.77 43.57 8.89
CA GLU A 693 16.91 42.70 8.06
C GLU A 693 15.81 42.01 8.87
N ILE A 694 16.08 41.54 10.10
CA ILE A 694 15.04 41.03 11.02
C ILE A 694 13.99 42.12 11.30
N GLN A 695 14.41 43.36 11.54
CA GLN A 695 13.49 44.49 11.76
C GLN A 695 12.64 44.79 10.51
N ASN A 696 13.26 44.73 9.32
CA ASN A 696 12.54 44.92 8.06
C ASN A 696 11.44 43.84 7.90
N ILE A 697 11.77 42.57 8.11
CA ILE A 697 10.81 41.44 8.05
C ILE A 697 9.66 41.66 9.04
N ALA A 698 9.97 41.95 10.31
CA ALA A 698 8.97 42.17 11.32
C ALA A 698 8.07 43.39 11.07
N SER A 699 8.59 44.43 10.39
CA SER A 699 7.79 45.59 10.00
C SER A 699 6.76 45.26 8.90
N THR A 700 7.03 44.24 8.07
CA THR A 700 6.10 43.73 7.05
C THR A 700 4.94 42.97 7.70
N TYR A 701 5.18 42.28 8.81
CA TYR A 701 4.19 41.44 9.51
C TYR A 701 4.07 41.83 11.01
N PRO A 702 3.50 43.01 11.31
CA PRO A 702 3.48 43.57 12.67
C PRO A 702 2.63 42.75 13.66
N ASP A 703 1.77 41.86 13.18
CA ASP A 703 0.91 41.02 14.02
C ASP A 703 1.49 39.63 14.31
N SER A 704 2.60 39.25 13.66
CA SER A 704 3.24 37.95 13.89
C SER A 704 3.78 37.85 15.32
N ILE A 705 3.31 36.83 16.05
CA ILE A 705 3.76 36.53 17.42
C ILE A 705 5.21 36.04 17.40
N VAL A 706 5.58 35.22 16.41
CA VAL A 706 6.95 34.70 16.24
C VAL A 706 7.93 35.84 16.01
N LEU A 707 7.62 36.79 15.11
CA LEU A 707 8.51 37.92 14.82
C LEU A 707 8.63 38.89 16.00
N LYS A 708 7.55 39.11 16.76
CA LYS A 708 7.60 39.87 18.02
C LYS A 708 8.57 39.24 19.01
N LYS A 709 8.46 37.92 19.23
CA LYS A 709 9.36 37.19 20.11
C LYS A 709 10.81 37.25 19.64
N ILE A 710 11.06 37.12 18.33
CA ILE A 710 12.41 37.25 17.75
C ILE A 710 12.99 38.65 18.04
N ILE A 711 12.21 39.72 17.86
CA ILE A 711 12.65 41.09 18.20
C ILE A 711 12.96 41.23 19.69
N GLU A 712 12.11 40.68 20.56
CA GLU A 712 12.30 40.70 22.01
C GLU A 712 13.61 39.99 22.42
N LEU A 713 13.83 38.76 21.96
CA LEU A 713 15.04 37.98 22.25
C LEU A 713 16.31 38.73 21.80
N LYS A 714 16.25 39.39 20.65
CA LYS A 714 17.34 40.20 20.12
C LYS A 714 17.53 41.55 20.85
N ASN A 715 16.54 42.04 21.60
CA ASN A 715 16.67 43.26 22.41
C ASN A 715 17.17 42.98 23.84
N HIS A 716 17.05 41.73 24.31
CA HIS A 716 17.41 41.31 25.67
C HIS A 716 18.78 40.63 25.78
N SER A 717 19.51 40.50 24.67
CA SER A 717 20.93 40.16 24.64
C SER A 717 21.77 41.40 24.39
#